data_AF-A0A8H3ZJA7-F1
#
_entry.id   AF-A0A8H3ZJA7-F1
#
_cell.length_a   1.000
_cell.length_b   1.000
_cell.length_c   1.000
_cell.angle_alpha   90.00
_cell.angle_beta   90.00
_cell.angle_gamma   90.00
#
_symmetry.space_group_name_H-M   'P 1'
#
loop_
_entity.id
_entity.type
_entity.pdbx_description
1 polymer ?
#
loop_
_entity_poly.entity_id
_entity_poly.type
_entity_poly.pdbx_seq_one_letter_code
_entity_poly.pdbx_strand_id
1 'polypeptide(L)'
;MESQNRPNIVFIMADDHAAKSISCYGAGINSTPNLDRIAQEGMLFHHCYVTNSICTPSRAAILCGTYNHVNNVTTLDSKLNSRLPNVAKQLQTGGYQTAMVGKWHLGEGADCEPTGFDYWSIVPGQGEYWDPQFIEPGPNGGKSTMNRVPGYATDVITDKCIDWMSNRDKQRPFFLMCHHKAPHRSWECDNKHKHLYKDPVRLPDTFTDDYKNRANAAKVAKMRVAEDLTHGDLGIVQPEGPSSEVGQKMIDIWWWNDRKIPAPEDVTNLKLVCKDDGTVFTFKTKEELAEFKFQRYMQRYLRTIQSIDDNVGRMLDWLESEGLAENTIVIYTSDQGFFLGEHGWFDKRFMYEESFQMPFMIRYPKAIKPQSVCNDIICNVDFAPTFLDFAGVRIPSYMQGRSIRPLLLGEDRVEPSWQQVAYHRYWMHRDVIHEAYAHYGVRDQRYKLIYWYNEDLGMEGARPGGEEKEWELFDCQEDPPELFNSYNDPKYLGIVKKMTKLLNEKMAEIGDEPIHTKLAGSKLLNGIHYQTRTTTATFDTSINLHKANMSHSRKSVINLVLGAANIGDKSIDAMARFDTPDEVRSFLDVFARRGYNQIDTSRMYSPHAPGSCEPRLAAVSAGERFVIDTKVMSWKPATHAKNEVLSEINLSLETLRIPRINIEYLHVPDRDTPFEEPCKAMTQAYNEGKIKRWGISNYTAEEVQRFVDICEECGYVKPSVYQVQYNAVVRSGEKDLFPILRKNGIAFYAYSPAAGGLFAGNHKNAKAGGRWDRSISSGEVYANLYLRPSIMAATEKALETASRHGIAGHAVALRWTAHHSVLSSKHGDSIIIGASSVNQLESNIDMIEQGPLPHDVVAAIEAVYEEIGDEIPYHF
;
A
#
# COMPACT_ATOMS: atom_id res chain seq x y z
N MET A 1 35.74 -5.93 13.11
CA MET A 1 34.89 -6.19 14.29
C MET A 1 33.58 -5.40 14.19
N GLU A 2 32.81 -5.54 13.09
CA GLU A 2 31.52 -4.84 12.88
C GLU A 2 30.32 -5.80 12.78
N SER A 3 30.53 -7.12 12.82
CA SER A 3 29.44 -8.11 12.72
C SER A 3 28.64 -8.31 14.01
N GLN A 4 29.13 -7.85 15.17
CA GLN A 4 28.53 -8.14 16.48
C GLN A 4 27.26 -7.35 16.84
N ASN A 5 26.82 -6.37 16.02
CA ASN A 5 25.70 -5.48 16.37
C ASN A 5 24.37 -5.76 15.66
N ARG A 6 24.29 -6.67 14.68
CA ARG A 6 23.05 -6.96 13.94
C ARG A 6 22.41 -8.28 14.42
N PRO A 7 21.10 -8.31 14.70
CA PRO A 7 20.43 -9.52 15.19
C PRO A 7 20.24 -10.54 14.07
N ASN A 8 20.25 -11.82 14.41
CA ASN A 8 19.64 -12.84 13.56
C ASN A 8 18.11 -12.73 13.64
N ILE A 9 17.41 -13.25 12.65
CA ILE A 9 15.94 -13.23 12.59
C ILE A 9 15.44 -14.63 12.27
N VAL A 10 14.60 -15.18 13.14
CA VAL A 10 13.86 -16.43 12.96
C VAL A 10 12.38 -16.08 12.91
N PHE A 11 11.78 -16.24 11.74
CA PHE A 11 10.37 -16.00 11.49
C PHE A 11 9.65 -17.34 11.34
N ILE A 12 8.91 -17.73 12.38
CA ILE A 12 8.13 -18.97 12.42
C ILE A 12 6.68 -18.63 12.08
N MET A 13 6.14 -19.31 11.07
CA MET A 13 4.76 -19.13 10.65
C MET A 13 4.04 -20.48 10.56
N ALA A 14 2.95 -20.61 11.30
CA ALA A 14 1.99 -21.68 11.11
C ALA A 14 1.01 -21.34 9.98
N ASP A 15 0.26 -22.33 9.52
CA ASP A 15 -0.78 -22.14 8.52
C ASP A 15 -2.14 -22.50 9.13
N ASP A 16 -3.05 -21.53 9.16
CA ASP A 16 -4.38 -21.65 9.80
C ASP A 16 -4.35 -21.81 11.34
N HIS A 17 -3.37 -21.26 12.06
CA HIS A 17 -3.35 -21.28 13.52
C HIS A 17 -4.10 -20.07 14.13
N ALA A 18 -5.23 -20.33 14.78
CA ALA A 18 -6.04 -19.31 15.45
C ALA A 18 -5.37 -18.79 16.73
N ALA A 19 -5.48 -17.48 16.99
CA ALA A 19 -5.01 -16.89 18.23
C ALA A 19 -5.67 -17.53 19.47
N LYS A 20 -6.97 -17.82 19.41
CA LYS A 20 -7.73 -18.46 20.49
C LYS A 20 -7.22 -19.86 20.85
N SER A 21 -6.49 -20.56 19.98
CA SER A 21 -5.90 -21.86 20.32
C SER A 21 -4.47 -21.76 20.85
N ILE A 22 -3.98 -20.58 21.26
CA ILE A 22 -2.69 -20.39 21.90
C ILE A 22 -2.92 -19.91 23.34
N SER A 23 -2.30 -20.55 24.33
CA SER A 23 -2.65 -20.32 25.74
C SER A 23 -2.41 -18.89 26.23
N CYS A 24 -1.39 -18.19 25.75
CA CYS A 24 -1.14 -16.79 26.10
C CYS A 24 -2.22 -15.79 25.62
N TYR A 25 -3.10 -16.18 24.68
CA TYR A 25 -4.28 -15.38 24.28
C TYR A 25 -5.51 -15.62 25.17
N GLY A 26 -5.46 -16.61 26.08
CA GLY A 26 -6.38 -16.69 27.21
C GLY A 26 -7.76 -17.32 26.94
N ALA A 27 -8.00 -17.97 25.79
CA ALA A 27 -9.29 -18.62 25.55
C ALA A 27 -9.49 -19.94 26.34
N GLY A 28 -8.41 -20.53 26.86
CA GLY A 28 -8.47 -21.70 27.76
C GLY A 28 -8.75 -23.05 27.09
N ILE A 29 -8.62 -23.16 25.77
CA ILE A 29 -8.90 -24.39 25.00
C ILE A 29 -7.64 -25.22 24.67
N ASN A 30 -6.44 -24.69 24.89
CA ASN A 30 -5.16 -25.30 24.55
C ASN A 30 -4.10 -24.95 25.61
N SER A 31 -2.99 -25.69 25.64
CA SER A 31 -1.77 -25.37 26.38
C SER A 31 -0.58 -25.41 25.42
N THR A 32 0.09 -24.27 25.26
CA THR A 32 1.20 -24.07 24.33
C THR A 32 2.39 -23.39 25.04
N PRO A 33 3.06 -24.11 25.97
CA PRO A 33 4.07 -23.51 26.84
C PRO A 33 5.28 -22.93 26.08
N ASN A 34 5.65 -23.47 24.93
CA ASN A 34 6.79 -22.97 24.16
C ASN A 34 6.44 -21.73 23.34
N LEU A 35 5.22 -21.64 22.82
CA LEU A 35 4.70 -20.40 22.24
C LEU A 35 4.54 -19.32 23.31
N ASP A 36 4.02 -19.69 24.48
CA ASP A 36 3.89 -18.78 25.62
C ASP A 36 5.26 -18.28 26.07
N ARG A 37 6.32 -19.10 25.96
CA ARG A 37 7.70 -18.69 26.26
C ARG A 37 8.16 -17.52 25.38
N ILE A 38 7.78 -17.46 24.10
CA ILE A 38 8.08 -16.30 23.21
C ILE A 38 7.40 -15.04 23.74
N ALA A 39 6.13 -15.12 24.14
CA ALA A 39 5.39 -14.00 24.70
C ALA A 39 5.94 -13.56 26.08
N GLN A 40 6.22 -14.52 26.96
CA GLN A 40 6.74 -14.27 28.31
C GLN A 40 8.13 -13.66 28.29
N GLU A 41 9.00 -14.09 27.37
CA GLU A 41 10.36 -13.54 27.22
C GLU A 41 10.43 -12.34 26.28
N GLY A 42 9.28 -11.89 25.78
CA GLY A 42 9.18 -10.81 24.79
C GLY A 42 7.89 -10.03 24.90
N MET A 43 7.21 -9.88 23.76
CA MET A 43 5.97 -9.10 23.64
C MET A 43 4.88 -9.88 22.90
N LEU A 44 3.65 -9.79 23.42
CA LEU A 44 2.41 -10.29 22.82
C LEU A 44 1.64 -9.14 22.16
N PHE A 45 1.13 -9.34 20.95
CA PHE A 45 0.24 -8.38 20.29
C PHE A 45 -1.20 -8.88 20.29
N HIS A 46 -2.14 -8.10 20.82
CA HIS A 46 -3.57 -8.43 20.75
C HIS A 46 -4.21 -8.03 19.43
N HIS A 47 -3.58 -7.16 18.65
CA HIS A 47 -4.19 -6.58 17.45
C HIS A 47 -3.25 -6.67 16.23
N CYS A 48 -2.99 -7.89 15.77
CA CYS A 48 -2.30 -8.16 14.51
C CYS A 48 -3.30 -8.70 13.48
N TYR A 49 -3.32 -8.13 12.27
CA TYR A 49 -4.30 -8.51 11.25
C TYR A 49 -3.71 -8.85 9.89
N VAL A 50 -4.37 -9.77 9.21
CA VAL A 50 -4.04 -10.17 7.85
C VAL A 50 -4.67 -9.22 6.83
N THR A 51 -3.96 -8.81 5.78
CA THR A 51 -4.55 -7.94 4.75
C THR A 51 -5.51 -8.65 3.78
N ASN A 52 -5.45 -9.97 3.71
CA ASN A 52 -6.33 -10.84 2.93
C ASN A 52 -6.31 -12.25 3.55
N SER A 53 -7.41 -12.70 4.14
CA SER A 53 -7.47 -13.92 4.98
C SER A 53 -7.43 -15.22 4.18
N ILE A 54 -6.35 -15.44 3.42
CA ILE A 54 -6.09 -16.68 2.68
C ILE A 54 -4.58 -16.84 2.40
N CYS A 55 -4.12 -18.09 2.30
CA CYS A 55 -2.68 -18.43 2.37
C CYS A 55 -1.80 -17.68 1.35
N THR A 56 -2.05 -17.83 0.04
CA THR A 56 -1.21 -17.25 -1.04
C THR A 56 -1.05 -15.74 -0.91
N PRO A 57 -2.14 -14.96 -0.81
CA PRO A 57 -2.06 -13.50 -0.67
C PRO A 57 -1.44 -13.02 0.63
N SER A 58 -1.70 -13.70 1.77
CA SER A 58 -1.07 -13.33 3.05
C SER A 58 0.45 -13.51 3.01
N ARG A 59 0.90 -14.67 2.51
CA ARG A 59 2.33 -14.98 2.35
C ARG A 59 3.04 -13.97 1.43
N ALA A 60 2.38 -13.54 0.36
CA ALA A 60 2.90 -12.51 -0.54
C ALA A 60 2.98 -11.14 0.14
N ALA A 61 1.97 -10.77 0.92
CA ALA A 61 1.94 -9.51 1.66
C ALA A 61 3.08 -9.42 2.68
N ILE A 62 3.32 -10.50 3.43
CA ILE A 62 4.44 -10.62 4.39
C ILE A 62 5.78 -10.50 3.69
N LEU A 63 5.97 -11.23 2.58
CA LEU A 63 7.26 -11.31 1.90
C LEU A 63 7.62 -10.01 1.15
N CYS A 64 6.63 -9.35 0.54
CA CYS A 64 6.81 -8.13 -0.23
C CYS A 64 6.69 -6.85 0.62
N GLY A 65 5.98 -6.88 1.75
CA GLY A 65 5.66 -5.69 2.53
C GLY A 65 4.65 -4.78 1.82
N THR A 66 3.78 -5.33 0.97
CA THR A 66 2.79 -4.56 0.19
C THR A 66 1.43 -5.26 0.19
N TYR A 67 0.37 -4.50 -0.03
CA TYR A 67 -0.97 -5.04 -0.23
C TYR A 67 -1.08 -5.79 -1.57
N ASN A 68 -2.11 -6.62 -1.70
CA ASN A 68 -2.22 -7.59 -2.79
C ASN A 68 -2.45 -6.99 -4.18
N HIS A 69 -3.07 -5.80 -4.28
CA HIS A 69 -3.18 -5.06 -5.55
C HIS A 69 -1.84 -4.47 -6.03
N VAL A 70 -0.82 -4.40 -5.16
CA VAL A 70 0.52 -3.93 -5.52
C VAL A 70 1.44 -5.08 -5.89
N ASN A 71 1.39 -6.20 -5.15
CA ASN A 71 2.19 -7.39 -5.48
C ASN A 71 1.54 -8.29 -6.55
N ASN A 72 0.29 -8.02 -6.94
CA ASN A 72 -0.52 -8.77 -7.91
C ASN A 72 -0.81 -10.23 -7.50
N VAL A 73 -0.73 -10.55 -6.22
CA VAL A 73 -1.07 -11.88 -5.68
C VAL A 73 -2.37 -11.76 -4.89
N THR A 74 -3.50 -11.84 -5.58
CA THR A 74 -4.83 -11.51 -5.03
C THR A 74 -5.63 -12.75 -4.60
N THR A 75 -5.41 -13.89 -5.25
CA THR A 75 -6.18 -15.14 -5.04
C THR A 75 -5.26 -16.36 -4.79
N LEU A 76 -5.86 -17.53 -4.53
CA LEU A 76 -5.11 -18.78 -4.40
C LEU A 76 -4.41 -19.22 -5.70
N ASP A 77 -4.98 -18.88 -6.85
CA ASP A 77 -4.44 -19.23 -8.16
C ASP A 77 -3.36 -18.26 -8.64
N SER A 78 -3.29 -17.08 -8.02
CA SER A 78 -2.24 -16.10 -8.29
C SER A 78 -0.85 -16.65 -7.93
N LYS A 79 0.17 -16.21 -8.68
CA LYS A 79 1.57 -16.63 -8.46
C LYS A 79 2.46 -15.42 -8.23
N LEU A 80 3.41 -15.52 -7.30
CA LEU A 80 4.39 -14.47 -7.10
C LEU A 80 5.49 -14.61 -8.15
N ASN A 81 5.64 -13.58 -8.99
CA ASN A 81 6.74 -13.50 -9.94
C ASN A 81 8.08 -13.40 -9.18
N SER A 82 8.94 -14.39 -9.37
CA SER A 82 10.22 -14.53 -8.67
C SER A 82 11.19 -13.37 -8.94
N ARG A 83 10.92 -12.50 -9.92
CA ARG A 83 11.73 -11.29 -10.17
C ARG A 83 11.34 -10.12 -9.27
N LEU A 84 10.15 -10.10 -8.67
CA LEU A 84 9.69 -9.00 -7.83
C LEU A 84 10.61 -8.80 -6.61
N PRO A 85 10.82 -7.54 -6.18
CA PRO A 85 11.60 -7.27 -4.98
C PRO A 85 10.87 -7.83 -3.75
N ASN A 86 11.64 -8.36 -2.80
CA ASN A 86 11.12 -8.93 -1.57
C ASN A 86 12.11 -8.72 -0.41
N VAL A 87 11.65 -8.92 0.83
CA VAL A 87 12.47 -8.68 2.03
C VAL A 87 13.73 -9.54 2.09
N ALA A 88 13.68 -10.80 1.64
CA ALA A 88 14.84 -11.68 1.65
C ALA A 88 15.95 -11.17 0.71
N LYS A 89 15.60 -10.71 -0.48
CA LYS A 89 16.55 -10.04 -1.41
C LYS A 89 17.19 -8.80 -0.77
N GLN A 90 16.41 -7.98 -0.08
CA GLN A 90 16.94 -6.79 0.60
C GLN A 90 17.87 -7.15 1.77
N LEU A 91 17.55 -8.20 2.53
CA LEU A 91 18.42 -8.68 3.60
C LEU A 91 19.73 -9.27 3.05
N GLN A 92 19.66 -9.99 1.92
CA GLN A 92 20.84 -10.54 1.25
C GLN A 92 21.78 -9.43 0.78
N THR A 93 21.27 -8.34 0.19
CA THR A 93 22.11 -7.17 -0.17
C THR A 93 22.69 -6.47 1.07
N GLY A 94 22.01 -6.56 2.22
CA GLY A 94 22.51 -6.16 3.53
C GLY A 94 23.55 -7.12 4.15
N GLY A 95 23.89 -8.23 3.50
CA GLY A 95 24.90 -9.20 3.95
C GLY A 95 24.38 -10.34 4.84
N TYR A 96 23.05 -10.46 5.00
CA TYR A 96 22.45 -11.60 5.69
C TYR A 96 22.59 -12.87 4.88
N GLN A 97 22.61 -14.00 5.59
CA GLN A 97 22.35 -15.31 5.01
C GLN A 97 20.86 -15.61 5.11
N THR A 98 20.22 -16.03 4.02
CA THR A 98 18.76 -16.12 3.98
C THR A 98 18.29 -17.54 3.70
N ALA A 99 17.30 -18.03 4.45
CA ALA A 99 16.71 -19.34 4.26
C ALA A 99 15.17 -19.36 4.30
N MET A 100 14.58 -20.24 3.50
CA MET A 100 13.14 -20.50 3.46
C MET A 100 12.86 -22.01 3.50
N VAL A 101 12.19 -22.49 4.54
CA VAL A 101 11.88 -23.92 4.72
C VAL A 101 10.40 -24.13 4.97
N GLY A 102 9.81 -25.11 4.28
CA GLY A 102 8.42 -25.52 4.46
C GLY A 102 7.45 -24.88 3.48
N LYS A 103 6.29 -24.40 3.93
CA LYS A 103 5.21 -23.97 3.04
C LYS A 103 5.55 -22.65 2.32
N TRP A 104 5.73 -22.73 0.99
CA TRP A 104 5.93 -21.56 0.13
C TRP A 104 4.60 -20.99 -0.36
N HIS A 105 3.83 -21.79 -1.10
CA HIS A 105 2.48 -21.48 -1.53
C HIS A 105 2.34 -20.16 -2.33
N LEU A 106 3.37 -19.79 -3.10
CA LEU A 106 3.40 -18.59 -3.96
C LEU A 106 3.59 -18.95 -5.44
N GLY A 107 3.21 -20.17 -5.82
CA GLY A 107 3.44 -20.77 -7.14
C GLY A 107 4.60 -21.77 -7.14
N GLU A 108 4.68 -22.53 -8.24
CA GLU A 108 5.70 -23.55 -8.48
C GLU A 108 6.32 -23.37 -9.88
N GLY A 109 7.54 -23.87 -10.06
CA GLY A 109 8.32 -23.73 -11.29
C GLY A 109 9.24 -22.51 -11.28
N ALA A 110 10.17 -22.45 -12.23
CA ALA A 110 11.29 -21.51 -12.24
C ALA A 110 10.89 -20.02 -12.09
N ASP A 111 9.73 -19.62 -12.62
CA ASP A 111 9.24 -18.24 -12.53
C ASP A 111 8.64 -17.88 -11.16
N CYS A 112 8.43 -18.86 -10.28
CA CYS A 112 7.76 -18.70 -8.98
C CYS A 112 8.57 -19.31 -7.80
N GLU A 113 9.71 -19.93 -8.08
CA GLU A 113 10.62 -20.48 -7.06
C GLU A 113 11.15 -19.38 -6.13
N PRO A 114 11.48 -19.72 -4.87
CA PRO A 114 12.00 -18.76 -3.91
C PRO A 114 13.27 -18.06 -4.43
N THR A 115 13.33 -16.74 -4.30
CA THR A 115 14.48 -15.93 -4.69
C THR A 115 14.85 -14.93 -3.60
N GLY A 116 16.14 -14.62 -3.49
CA GLY A 116 16.69 -13.88 -2.35
C GLY A 116 16.97 -14.76 -1.13
N PHE A 117 16.90 -16.09 -1.29
CA PHE A 117 17.25 -17.09 -0.29
C PHE A 117 18.50 -17.85 -0.73
N ASP A 118 19.55 -17.85 0.10
CA ASP A 118 20.75 -18.66 -0.11
C ASP A 118 20.45 -20.17 0.00
N TYR A 119 19.45 -20.53 0.80
CA TYR A 119 18.93 -21.89 0.92
C TYR A 119 17.41 -21.90 0.90
N TRP A 120 16.80 -22.83 0.17
CA TRP A 120 15.37 -23.08 0.29
C TRP A 120 15.02 -24.55 0.10
N SER A 121 14.02 -25.01 0.85
CA SER A 121 13.48 -26.37 0.78
C SER A 121 11.99 -26.28 1.09
N ILE A 122 11.15 -26.34 0.06
CA ILE A 122 9.74 -25.96 0.16
C ILE A 122 8.82 -27.14 -0.16
N VAL A 123 7.67 -27.25 0.51
CA VAL A 123 6.70 -28.31 0.18
C VAL A 123 5.87 -27.93 -1.05
N PRO A 124 5.52 -28.89 -1.94
CA PRO A 124 4.64 -28.64 -3.08
C PRO A 124 3.20 -28.40 -2.62
N GLY A 125 2.51 -27.46 -3.27
CA GLY A 125 1.13 -27.08 -2.97
C GLY A 125 0.87 -26.83 -1.49
N GLN A 126 -0.07 -27.58 -0.92
CA GLN A 126 -0.46 -27.49 0.51
C GLN A 126 0.47 -28.30 1.44
N GLY A 127 1.41 -29.08 0.89
CA GLY A 127 2.25 -30.04 1.60
C GLY A 127 1.49 -31.28 2.10
N GLU A 128 2.24 -32.33 2.40
CA GLU A 128 1.76 -33.56 3.06
C GLU A 128 2.13 -33.52 4.56
N TYR A 129 1.35 -34.19 5.43
CA TYR A 129 1.70 -34.32 6.85
C TYR A 129 2.73 -35.42 7.12
N TRP A 130 2.64 -36.52 6.37
CA TRP A 130 3.49 -37.70 6.52
C TRP A 130 4.34 -37.89 5.28
N ASP A 131 5.62 -38.19 5.50
CA ASP A 131 6.64 -38.38 4.49
C ASP A 131 6.59 -37.29 3.40
N PRO A 132 6.70 -36.00 3.77
CA PRO A 132 6.50 -34.90 2.84
C PRO A 132 7.52 -34.86 1.71
N GLN A 133 7.03 -34.47 0.53
CA GLN A 133 7.89 -34.03 -0.56
C GLN A 133 8.40 -32.60 -0.34
N PHE A 134 9.62 -32.35 -0.79
CA PHE A 134 10.24 -31.02 -0.85
C PHE A 134 10.77 -30.76 -2.24
N ILE A 135 10.55 -29.55 -2.73
CA ILE A 135 11.20 -28.94 -3.89
C ILE A 135 12.43 -28.20 -3.38
N GLU A 136 13.59 -28.47 -3.99
CA GLU A 136 14.90 -27.95 -3.59
C GLU A 136 15.71 -27.52 -4.83
N PRO A 137 16.61 -26.53 -4.72
CA PRO A 137 17.38 -26.04 -5.86
C PRO A 137 18.26 -27.13 -6.47
N GLY A 138 18.36 -27.14 -7.80
CA GLY A 138 19.20 -28.11 -8.50
C GLY A 138 20.70 -27.85 -8.33
N PRO A 139 21.56 -28.88 -8.48
CA PRO A 139 23.00 -28.71 -8.44
C PRO A 139 23.49 -27.65 -9.43
N ASN A 140 24.41 -26.78 -9.03
CA ASN A 140 24.99 -25.71 -9.85
C ASN A 140 23.96 -24.77 -10.49
N GLY A 141 22.81 -24.53 -9.84
CA GLY A 141 21.74 -23.68 -10.38
C GLY A 141 20.91 -24.37 -11.47
N GLY A 142 20.97 -25.70 -11.56
CA GLY A 142 20.13 -26.50 -12.44
C GLY A 142 18.66 -26.55 -11.99
N LYS A 143 17.84 -27.27 -12.76
CA LYS A 143 16.40 -27.45 -12.46
C LYS A 143 16.20 -28.02 -11.06
N SER A 144 15.24 -27.46 -10.34
CA SER A 144 14.85 -27.92 -9.01
C SER A 144 14.52 -29.40 -8.98
N THR A 145 14.90 -30.03 -7.88
CA THR A 145 14.68 -31.45 -7.62
C THR A 145 13.54 -31.61 -6.62
N MET A 146 12.89 -32.77 -6.64
CA MET A 146 11.84 -33.10 -5.70
C MET A 146 12.17 -34.39 -4.97
N ASN A 147 12.28 -34.31 -3.65
CA ASN A 147 12.71 -35.42 -2.80
C ASN A 147 11.68 -35.65 -1.68
N ARG A 148 11.41 -36.91 -1.37
CA ARG A 148 10.54 -37.28 -0.25
C ARG A 148 11.39 -37.53 0.99
N VAL A 149 11.00 -36.95 2.13
CA VAL A 149 11.71 -37.09 3.40
C VAL A 149 10.80 -37.83 4.38
N PRO A 150 11.18 -39.01 4.89
CA PRO A 150 10.38 -39.74 5.86
C PRO A 150 10.17 -38.97 7.16
N GLY A 151 8.99 -39.09 7.76
CA GLY A 151 8.66 -38.50 9.05
C GLY A 151 7.45 -37.57 9.02
N TYR A 152 7.25 -36.84 10.12
CA TYR A 152 6.15 -35.89 10.26
C TYR A 152 6.59 -34.49 9.82
N ALA A 153 5.79 -33.82 8.99
CA ALA A 153 6.20 -32.60 8.29
C ALA A 153 6.65 -31.47 9.22
N THR A 154 6.00 -31.28 10.37
CA THR A 154 6.39 -30.25 11.34
C THR A 154 7.78 -30.53 11.92
N ASP A 155 8.09 -31.78 12.25
CA ASP A 155 9.40 -32.20 12.75
C ASP A 155 10.47 -32.05 11.65
N VAL A 156 10.19 -32.55 10.44
CA VAL A 156 11.12 -32.51 9.30
C VAL A 156 11.46 -31.07 8.88
N ILE A 157 10.47 -30.16 8.88
CA ILE A 157 10.70 -28.74 8.59
C ILE A 157 11.64 -28.13 9.63
N THR A 158 11.40 -28.41 10.92
CA THR A 158 12.26 -27.90 12.01
C THR A 158 13.67 -28.48 11.96
N ASP A 159 13.80 -29.77 11.64
CA ASP A 159 15.10 -30.43 11.48
C ASP A 159 15.90 -29.75 10.37
N LYS A 160 15.31 -29.56 9.19
CA LYS A 160 15.94 -28.83 8.07
C LYS A 160 16.36 -27.40 8.45
N CYS A 161 15.53 -26.69 9.22
CA CYS A 161 15.86 -25.36 9.75
C CYS A 161 17.09 -25.38 10.66
N ILE A 162 17.10 -26.27 11.66
CA ILE A 162 18.20 -26.43 12.62
C ILE A 162 19.47 -26.88 11.91
N ASP A 163 19.37 -27.81 10.97
CA ASP A 163 20.50 -28.30 10.16
C ASP A 163 21.11 -27.18 9.34
N TRP A 164 20.29 -26.37 8.65
CA TRP A 164 20.79 -25.22 7.90
C TRP A 164 21.47 -24.20 8.81
N MET A 165 20.82 -23.83 9.92
CA MET A 165 21.40 -22.87 10.87
C MET A 165 22.72 -23.39 11.47
N SER A 166 22.85 -24.69 11.71
CA SER A 166 24.08 -25.31 12.23
C SER A 166 25.25 -25.23 11.24
N ASN A 167 24.95 -25.30 9.94
CA ASN A 167 25.94 -25.33 8.85
C ASN A 167 26.19 -23.96 8.18
N ARG A 168 25.51 -22.90 8.63
CA ARG A 168 25.67 -21.53 8.09
C ARG A 168 27.07 -20.96 8.34
N ASP A 169 27.43 -19.89 7.63
CA ASP A 169 28.59 -19.06 7.96
C ASP A 169 28.35 -18.31 9.30
N LYS A 170 29.01 -18.75 10.37
CA LYS A 170 28.83 -18.16 11.71
C LYS A 170 29.32 -16.71 11.82
N GLN A 171 30.00 -16.15 10.81
CA GLN A 171 30.45 -14.75 10.80
C GLN A 171 29.39 -13.76 10.29
N ARG A 172 28.33 -14.25 9.64
CA ARG A 172 27.26 -13.43 9.06
C ARG A 172 25.94 -13.61 9.84
N PRO A 173 25.12 -12.55 10.00
CA PRO A 173 23.79 -12.70 10.55
C PRO A 173 22.91 -13.52 9.59
N PHE A 174 21.85 -14.13 10.10
CA PHE A 174 20.93 -14.93 9.29
C PHE A 174 19.48 -14.50 9.42
N PHE A 175 18.70 -14.75 8.38
CA PHE A 175 17.25 -14.61 8.32
C PHE A 175 16.65 -15.95 7.86
N LEU A 176 15.87 -16.57 8.74
CA LEU A 176 15.21 -17.85 8.50
C LEU A 176 13.68 -17.65 8.48
N MET A 177 13.04 -18.09 7.41
CA MET A 177 11.59 -18.27 7.34
C MET A 177 11.27 -19.76 7.51
N CYS A 178 10.69 -20.13 8.66
CA CYS A 178 10.27 -21.49 9.00
C CYS A 178 8.75 -21.56 8.92
N HIS A 179 8.22 -22.10 7.82
CA HIS A 179 6.78 -22.12 7.55
C HIS A 179 6.22 -23.53 7.67
N HIS A 180 5.48 -23.79 8.74
CA HIS A 180 4.82 -25.08 8.92
C HIS A 180 3.57 -25.22 8.05
N LYS A 181 3.26 -26.46 7.67
CA LYS A 181 1.94 -26.85 7.14
C LYS A 181 0.88 -26.83 8.25
N ALA A 182 1.27 -27.23 9.46
CA ALA A 182 0.36 -27.34 10.59
C ALA A 182 -0.11 -25.93 11.05
N PRO A 183 -1.35 -25.81 11.57
CA PRO A 183 -2.40 -26.84 11.64
C PRO A 183 -3.38 -26.82 10.45
N HIS A 184 -2.96 -26.57 9.21
CA HIS A 184 -3.87 -26.58 8.05
C HIS A 184 -4.61 -27.93 7.90
N ARG A 185 -5.82 -27.88 7.32
CA ARG A 185 -6.63 -29.06 6.95
C ARG A 185 -5.79 -30.12 6.20
N SER A 186 -5.89 -31.42 6.51
CA SER A 186 -6.96 -32.15 7.25
C SER A 186 -6.60 -32.58 8.68
N TRP A 187 -5.77 -31.81 9.38
CA TRP A 187 -5.49 -31.96 10.83
C TRP A 187 -5.02 -33.37 11.23
N GLU A 188 -4.11 -33.93 10.43
CA GLU A 188 -3.47 -35.19 10.77
C GLU A 188 -2.38 -34.91 11.81
N CYS A 189 -2.67 -35.18 13.08
CA CYS A 189 -1.70 -34.98 14.16
C CYS A 189 -0.60 -36.05 14.12
N ASP A 190 0.57 -35.70 14.66
CA ASP A 190 1.63 -36.67 14.94
C ASP A 190 1.07 -37.78 15.86
N ASN A 191 1.52 -39.01 15.64
CA ASN A 191 1.16 -40.17 16.43
C ASN A 191 1.44 -39.97 17.92
N LYS A 192 2.53 -39.26 18.26
CA LYS A 192 2.89 -38.98 19.65
C LYS A 192 1.85 -38.12 20.38
N HIS A 193 1.02 -37.36 19.67
CA HIS A 193 0.01 -36.46 20.23
C HIS A 193 -1.42 -37.00 20.21
N LYS A 194 -1.67 -38.18 19.63
CA LYS A 194 -3.02 -38.78 19.53
C LYS A 194 -3.74 -38.93 20.89
N HIS A 195 -2.97 -39.02 21.98
CA HIS A 195 -3.48 -39.22 23.34
C HIS A 195 -3.96 -37.93 24.03
N LEU A 196 -3.70 -36.74 23.47
CA LEU A 196 -4.09 -35.45 24.04
C LEU A 196 -5.57 -35.12 23.76
N TYR A 197 -6.14 -34.13 24.44
CA TYR A 197 -7.51 -33.65 24.20
C TYR A 197 -8.55 -34.77 24.15
N LYS A 198 -8.62 -35.57 25.23
CA LYS A 198 -9.62 -36.65 25.38
C LYS A 198 -10.96 -36.14 25.91
N ASP A 199 -10.92 -35.09 26.71
CA ASP A 199 -12.12 -34.45 27.24
C ASP A 199 -12.83 -33.62 26.16
N PRO A 200 -14.15 -33.46 26.24
CA PRO A 200 -14.90 -32.61 25.31
C PRO A 200 -14.42 -31.14 25.37
N VAL A 201 -14.20 -30.55 24.21
CA VAL A 201 -13.96 -29.12 24.05
C VAL A 201 -15.30 -28.39 24.17
N ARG A 202 -15.35 -27.28 24.90
CA ARG A 202 -16.58 -26.49 25.02
C ARG A 202 -17.00 -25.95 23.65
N LEU A 203 -18.28 -26.12 23.29
CA LEU A 203 -18.85 -25.49 22.10
C LEU A 203 -18.89 -23.95 22.28
N PRO A 204 -18.53 -23.18 21.24
CA PRO A 204 -18.78 -21.75 21.24
C PRO A 204 -20.27 -21.45 21.37
N ASP A 205 -20.61 -20.38 22.10
CA ASP A 205 -22.02 -19.96 22.27
C ASP A 205 -22.69 -19.60 20.93
N THR A 206 -21.89 -19.28 19.90
CA THR A 206 -22.30 -19.01 18.52
C THR A 206 -22.29 -20.23 17.60
N PHE A 207 -22.19 -21.47 18.12
CA PHE A 207 -22.07 -22.65 17.25
C PHE A 207 -23.33 -22.90 16.39
N THR A 208 -24.51 -22.60 16.92
CA THR A 208 -25.82 -22.80 16.27
C THR A 208 -26.40 -21.51 15.68
N ASP A 209 -25.52 -20.62 15.23
CA ASP A 209 -25.89 -19.31 14.72
C ASP A 209 -26.73 -19.40 13.43
N ASP A 210 -27.79 -18.57 13.35
CA ASP A 210 -28.78 -18.58 12.25
C ASP A 210 -28.50 -17.52 11.18
N TYR A 211 -27.49 -16.68 11.40
CA TYR A 211 -27.05 -15.62 10.48
C TYR A 211 -28.11 -14.55 10.15
N LYS A 212 -29.24 -14.48 10.87
CA LYS A 212 -30.37 -13.61 10.47
C LYS A 212 -30.04 -12.12 10.47
N ASN A 213 -29.07 -11.70 11.29
CA ASN A 213 -28.68 -10.31 11.51
C ASN A 213 -27.39 -9.91 10.76
N ARG A 214 -26.98 -10.68 9.74
CA ARG A 214 -25.75 -10.46 8.97
C ARG A 214 -26.01 -10.51 7.47
N ALA A 215 -25.01 -10.08 6.71
CA ALA A 215 -25.00 -10.09 5.26
C ALA A 215 -25.23 -11.50 4.71
N ASN A 216 -25.75 -11.58 3.48
CA ASN A 216 -26.06 -12.87 2.85
C ASN A 216 -24.82 -13.76 2.68
N ALA A 217 -23.63 -13.17 2.60
CA ALA A 217 -22.35 -13.88 2.57
C ALA A 217 -22.20 -14.90 3.72
N ALA A 218 -22.65 -14.57 4.93
CA ALA A 218 -22.63 -15.48 6.07
C ALA A 218 -23.57 -16.69 5.88
N LYS A 219 -24.74 -16.48 5.24
CA LYS A 219 -25.75 -17.52 5.02
C LYS A 219 -25.35 -18.52 3.94
N VAL A 220 -24.65 -18.07 2.90
CA VAL A 220 -24.34 -18.91 1.73
C VAL A 220 -23.02 -19.67 1.84
N ALA A 221 -22.15 -19.26 2.77
CA ALA A 221 -20.85 -19.90 2.99
C ALA A 221 -20.99 -21.42 3.24
N LYS A 222 -20.10 -22.20 2.63
CA LYS A 222 -20.00 -23.67 2.72
C LYS A 222 -18.80 -24.09 3.57
N MET A 223 -18.78 -23.62 4.81
CA MET A 223 -17.72 -23.91 5.77
C MET A 223 -18.26 -24.22 7.17
N ARG A 224 -19.48 -24.77 7.26
CA ARG A 224 -20.11 -25.14 8.53
C ARG A 224 -19.59 -26.47 9.03
N VAL A 225 -19.25 -26.55 10.32
CA VAL A 225 -18.84 -27.79 10.99
C VAL A 225 -19.92 -28.88 10.86
N ALA A 226 -21.19 -28.50 11.00
CA ALA A 226 -22.31 -29.43 10.93
C ALA A 226 -22.53 -30.04 9.53
N GLU A 227 -22.18 -29.32 8.45
CA GLU A 227 -22.61 -29.63 7.08
C GLU A 227 -21.44 -29.91 6.12
N ASP A 228 -20.31 -29.21 6.27
CA ASP A 228 -19.29 -29.09 5.22
C ASP A 228 -17.98 -29.86 5.48
N LEU A 229 -17.82 -30.45 6.67
CA LEU A 229 -16.67 -31.30 6.99
C LEU A 229 -16.77 -32.68 6.32
N THR A 230 -15.63 -33.18 5.87
CA THR A 230 -15.50 -34.48 5.21
C THR A 230 -15.15 -35.61 6.16
N HIS A 231 -15.31 -36.83 5.67
CA HIS A 231 -14.82 -38.03 6.34
C HIS A 231 -13.31 -37.93 6.63
N GLY A 232 -12.54 -37.40 5.68
CA GLY A 232 -11.10 -37.17 5.82
C GLY A 232 -10.76 -36.25 6.99
N ASP A 233 -11.41 -35.09 7.06
CA ASP A 233 -11.18 -34.08 8.10
C ASP A 233 -11.35 -34.62 9.52
N LEU A 234 -12.36 -35.46 9.69
CA LEU A 234 -12.72 -36.01 10.99
C LEU A 234 -12.04 -37.34 11.28
N GLY A 235 -11.10 -37.79 10.45
CA GLY A 235 -10.45 -39.10 10.61
C GLY A 235 -11.45 -40.26 10.63
N ILE A 236 -12.52 -40.16 9.83
CA ILE A 236 -13.59 -41.15 9.68
C ILE A 236 -13.40 -41.87 8.35
N VAL A 237 -13.70 -43.17 8.32
CA VAL A 237 -13.69 -43.98 7.11
C VAL A 237 -14.74 -43.45 6.13
N GLN A 238 -14.34 -43.19 4.89
CA GLN A 238 -15.28 -42.81 3.83
C GLN A 238 -15.86 -44.08 3.19
N PRO A 239 -17.18 -44.32 3.26
CA PRO A 239 -17.82 -45.43 2.56
C PRO A 239 -17.93 -45.18 1.05
N GLU A 240 -18.05 -46.26 0.27
CA GLU A 240 -18.42 -46.22 -1.15
C GLU A 240 -19.94 -46.21 -1.30
N GLY A 241 -20.47 -45.45 -2.26
CA GLY A 241 -21.91 -45.39 -2.53
C GLY A 241 -22.37 -44.13 -3.24
N PRO A 242 -23.69 -44.00 -3.50
CA PRO A 242 -24.29 -42.80 -4.07
C PRO A 242 -24.25 -41.62 -3.08
N SER A 243 -24.27 -40.39 -3.59
CA SER A 243 -24.19 -39.17 -2.76
C SER A 243 -25.31 -39.01 -1.74
N SER A 244 -26.47 -39.65 -1.98
CA SER A 244 -27.59 -39.70 -1.03
C SER A 244 -27.28 -40.48 0.25
N GLU A 245 -26.30 -41.40 0.21
CA GLU A 245 -25.92 -42.26 1.34
C GLU A 245 -24.60 -41.83 1.97
N VAL A 246 -23.60 -41.51 1.12
CA VAL A 246 -22.22 -41.26 1.56
C VAL A 246 -21.83 -39.77 1.53
N GLY A 247 -22.79 -38.90 1.22
CA GLY A 247 -22.61 -37.46 1.12
C GLY A 247 -22.07 -36.98 -0.23
N GLN A 248 -22.18 -35.66 -0.45
CA GLN A 248 -21.74 -35.01 -1.69
C GLN A 248 -20.21 -34.90 -1.74
N LYS A 249 -19.64 -34.92 -2.96
CA LYS A 249 -18.23 -34.59 -3.15
C LYS A 249 -17.97 -33.16 -2.66
N MET A 250 -16.80 -32.91 -2.07
CA MET A 250 -16.37 -31.55 -1.73
C MET A 250 -16.24 -30.69 -2.99
N ILE A 251 -15.58 -31.24 -4.02
CA ILE A 251 -15.45 -30.63 -5.33
C ILE A 251 -15.98 -31.62 -6.36
N ASP A 252 -16.92 -31.16 -7.21
CA ASP A 252 -17.55 -32.01 -8.22
C ASP A 252 -16.69 -32.12 -9.49
N ILE A 253 -15.56 -32.82 -9.37
CA ILE A 253 -14.63 -33.14 -10.47
C ILE A 253 -14.30 -34.63 -10.45
N TRP A 254 -14.05 -35.23 -11.62
CA TRP A 254 -13.99 -36.69 -11.78
C TRP A 254 -12.85 -37.35 -10.98
N TRP A 255 -11.73 -36.64 -10.75
CA TRP A 255 -10.56 -37.14 -10.02
C TRP A 255 -10.58 -36.85 -8.52
N TRP A 256 -11.52 -36.02 -8.02
CA TRP A 256 -11.64 -35.72 -6.61
C TRP A 256 -12.70 -36.60 -5.96
N ASN A 257 -12.34 -37.28 -4.87
CA ASN A 257 -13.20 -38.28 -4.24
C ASN A 257 -13.56 -37.98 -2.78
N ASP A 258 -13.00 -36.94 -2.16
CA ASP A 258 -13.36 -36.62 -0.78
C ASP A 258 -14.81 -36.14 -0.70
N ARG A 259 -15.55 -36.70 0.25
CA ARG A 259 -16.97 -36.44 0.46
C ARG A 259 -17.24 -35.85 1.83
N LYS A 260 -18.13 -34.86 1.84
CA LYS A 260 -18.75 -34.31 3.05
C LYS A 260 -19.48 -35.42 3.78
N ILE A 261 -19.45 -35.41 5.12
CA ILE A 261 -20.27 -36.33 5.90
C ILE A 261 -21.73 -35.88 5.77
N PRO A 262 -22.66 -36.75 5.32
CA PRO A 262 -24.06 -36.37 5.17
C PRO A 262 -24.65 -35.92 6.51
N ALA A 263 -25.58 -34.95 6.45
CA ALA A 263 -26.30 -34.44 7.62
C ALA A 263 -27.83 -34.45 7.35
N PRO A 264 -28.42 -35.66 7.16
CA PRO A 264 -29.86 -35.78 6.92
C PRO A 264 -30.66 -35.36 8.15
N GLU A 265 -31.96 -35.09 7.96
CA GLU A 265 -32.89 -34.81 9.07
C GLU A 265 -33.03 -36.00 10.03
N ASP A 266 -33.06 -37.23 9.50
CA ASP A 266 -33.01 -38.46 10.30
C ASP A 266 -31.61 -39.09 10.23
N VAL A 267 -30.89 -39.00 11.35
CA VAL A 267 -29.52 -39.53 11.51
C VAL A 267 -29.47 -40.92 12.15
N THR A 268 -30.60 -41.51 12.53
CA THR A 268 -30.63 -42.74 13.35
C THR A 268 -30.01 -43.96 12.66
N ASN A 269 -29.95 -43.95 11.33
CA ASN A 269 -29.31 -44.97 10.51
C ASN A 269 -27.85 -44.65 10.13
N LEU A 270 -27.36 -43.44 10.44
CA LEU A 270 -26.00 -43.02 10.12
C LEU A 270 -25.00 -43.70 11.06
N LYS A 271 -23.97 -44.30 10.47
CA LYS A 271 -22.85 -44.92 11.20
C LYS A 271 -21.53 -44.35 10.69
N LEU A 272 -20.73 -43.83 11.61
CA LEU A 272 -19.39 -43.32 11.30
C LEU A 272 -18.34 -44.20 11.99
N VAL A 273 -17.28 -44.56 11.26
CA VAL A 273 -16.24 -45.47 11.76
C VAL A 273 -14.91 -44.72 11.87
N CYS A 274 -14.28 -44.75 13.04
CA CYS A 274 -12.96 -44.18 13.27
C CYS A 274 -11.90 -44.88 12.42
N LYS A 275 -11.05 -44.13 11.70
CA LYS A 275 -9.95 -44.69 10.90
C LYS A 275 -8.86 -45.34 11.76
N ASP A 276 -8.65 -44.86 12.99
CA ASP A 276 -7.53 -45.28 13.82
C ASP A 276 -7.79 -46.59 14.57
N ASP A 277 -9.01 -46.79 15.08
CA ASP A 277 -9.32 -47.91 15.99
C ASP A 277 -10.61 -48.68 15.63
N GLY A 278 -11.31 -48.29 14.56
CA GLY A 278 -12.54 -48.94 14.12
C GLY A 278 -13.75 -48.68 15.00
N THR A 279 -13.69 -47.75 15.97
CA THR A 279 -14.83 -47.38 16.82
C THR A 279 -16.00 -46.91 15.95
N VAL A 280 -17.20 -47.45 16.22
CA VAL A 280 -18.43 -47.10 15.51
C VAL A 280 -19.23 -46.09 16.33
N PHE A 281 -19.57 -44.97 15.71
CA PHE A 281 -20.41 -43.92 16.28
C PHE A 281 -21.79 -43.92 15.62
N THR A 282 -22.82 -43.70 16.44
CA THR A 282 -24.24 -43.63 16.05
C THR A 282 -24.88 -42.43 16.73
N PHE A 283 -25.93 -41.87 16.11
CA PHE A 283 -26.53 -40.61 16.55
C PHE A 283 -28.06 -40.75 16.62
N LYS A 284 -28.69 -40.07 17.57
CA LYS A 284 -30.16 -40.01 17.70
C LYS A 284 -30.72 -38.74 17.08
N THR A 285 -29.97 -37.64 17.14
CA THR A 285 -30.41 -36.34 16.64
C THR A 285 -29.32 -35.67 15.81
N LYS A 286 -29.71 -34.69 14.98
CA LYS A 286 -28.79 -33.92 14.15
C LYS A 286 -27.82 -33.10 14.99
N GLU A 287 -28.24 -32.65 16.16
CA GLU A 287 -27.43 -31.92 17.14
C GLU A 287 -26.31 -32.82 17.68
N GLU A 288 -26.62 -34.07 18.06
CA GLU A 288 -25.60 -35.03 18.50
C GLU A 288 -24.54 -35.28 17.39
N LEU A 289 -24.96 -35.34 16.13
CA LEU A 289 -24.03 -35.45 15.00
C LEU A 289 -23.18 -34.18 14.83
N ALA A 290 -23.77 -33.00 14.93
CA ALA A 290 -23.07 -31.73 14.80
C ALA A 290 -22.03 -31.54 15.92
N GLU A 291 -22.40 -31.84 17.17
CA GLU A 291 -21.50 -31.84 18.32
C GLU A 291 -20.36 -32.85 18.14
N PHE A 292 -20.66 -34.06 17.67
CA PHE A 292 -19.62 -35.05 17.36
C PHE A 292 -18.64 -34.54 16.30
N LYS A 293 -19.14 -33.93 15.22
CA LYS A 293 -18.31 -33.34 14.17
C LYS A 293 -17.40 -32.24 14.75
N PHE A 294 -17.95 -31.37 15.59
CA PHE A 294 -17.21 -30.34 16.32
C PHE A 294 -16.11 -30.93 17.21
N GLN A 295 -16.42 -31.90 18.06
CA GLN A 295 -15.45 -32.53 18.95
C GLN A 295 -14.31 -33.18 18.15
N ARG A 296 -14.62 -33.93 17.10
CA ARG A 296 -13.61 -34.55 16.22
C ARG A 296 -12.72 -33.51 15.55
N TYR A 297 -13.31 -32.45 15.03
CA TYR A 297 -12.59 -31.33 14.44
C TYR A 297 -11.62 -30.69 15.44
N MET A 298 -12.14 -30.21 16.57
CA MET A 298 -11.33 -29.49 17.56
C MET A 298 -10.23 -30.36 18.17
N GLN A 299 -10.52 -31.61 18.51
CA GLN A 299 -9.50 -32.52 19.04
C GLN A 299 -8.37 -32.75 18.03
N ARG A 300 -8.68 -32.94 16.75
CA ARG A 300 -7.66 -33.13 15.71
C ARG A 300 -6.85 -31.86 15.51
N TYR A 301 -7.52 -30.71 15.40
CA TYR A 301 -6.88 -29.40 15.28
C TYR A 301 -5.89 -29.11 16.41
N LEU A 302 -6.32 -29.24 17.67
CA LEU A 302 -5.50 -28.98 18.86
C LEU A 302 -4.33 -29.97 19.00
N ARG A 303 -4.53 -31.26 18.67
CA ARG A 303 -3.44 -32.25 18.65
C ARG A 303 -2.38 -31.93 17.61
N THR A 304 -2.78 -31.42 16.45
CA THR A 304 -1.83 -30.99 15.40
C THR A 304 -1.01 -29.77 15.84
N ILE A 305 -1.61 -28.85 16.61
CA ILE A 305 -0.90 -27.67 17.16
C ILE A 305 0.22 -28.09 18.13
N GLN A 306 0.04 -29.15 18.90
CA GLN A 306 1.07 -29.61 19.85
C GLN A 306 2.43 -29.84 19.16
N SER A 307 2.43 -30.37 17.92
CA SER A 307 3.66 -30.52 17.15
C SER A 307 4.34 -29.19 16.83
N ILE A 308 3.60 -28.11 16.66
CA ILE A 308 4.17 -26.78 16.44
C ILE A 308 4.81 -26.27 17.73
N ASP A 309 4.10 -26.37 18.86
CA ASP A 309 4.61 -25.94 20.17
C ASP A 309 5.90 -26.68 20.53
N ASP A 310 5.92 -28.01 20.43
CA ASP A 310 7.11 -28.84 20.68
C ASP A 310 8.30 -28.39 19.82
N ASN A 311 8.07 -28.12 18.54
CA ASN A 311 9.13 -27.74 17.60
C ASN A 311 9.61 -26.30 17.75
N VAL A 312 8.74 -25.38 18.15
CA VAL A 312 9.16 -24.04 18.60
C VAL A 312 10.04 -24.18 19.84
N GLY A 313 9.67 -25.07 20.76
CA GLY A 313 10.49 -25.44 21.92
C GLY A 313 11.90 -25.86 21.51
N ARG A 314 11.99 -26.85 20.62
CA ARG A 314 13.27 -27.33 20.05
C ARG A 314 14.11 -26.22 19.42
N MET A 315 13.48 -25.30 18.67
CA MET A 315 14.20 -24.22 18.00
C MET A 315 14.74 -23.18 18.99
N LEU A 316 13.95 -22.82 20.01
CA LEU A 316 14.37 -21.93 21.09
C LEU A 316 15.50 -22.55 21.92
N ASP A 317 15.36 -23.82 22.32
CA ASP A 317 16.37 -24.56 23.09
C ASP A 317 17.68 -24.69 22.29
N TRP A 318 17.59 -24.90 20.97
CA TRP A 318 18.75 -24.92 20.10
C TRP A 318 19.46 -23.56 20.05
N LEU A 319 18.71 -22.45 19.91
CA LEU A 319 19.28 -21.09 19.92
C LEU A 319 19.99 -20.78 21.25
N GLU A 320 19.45 -21.26 22.37
CA GLU A 320 20.10 -21.15 23.69
C GLU A 320 21.39 -21.96 23.74
N SER A 321 21.36 -23.22 23.31
CA SER A 321 22.52 -24.12 23.33
C SER A 321 23.70 -23.62 22.47
N GLU A 322 23.41 -22.92 21.37
CA GLU A 322 24.43 -22.31 20.50
C GLU A 322 24.83 -20.89 20.93
N GLY A 323 24.29 -20.37 22.04
CA GLY A 323 24.57 -19.02 22.53
C GLY A 323 24.05 -17.89 21.63
N LEU A 324 23.01 -18.17 20.83
CA LEU A 324 22.42 -17.24 19.86
C LEU A 324 21.14 -16.57 20.37
N ALA A 325 20.54 -17.08 21.46
CA ALA A 325 19.26 -16.63 21.99
C ALA A 325 19.19 -15.12 22.28
N GLU A 326 20.27 -14.52 22.80
CA GLU A 326 20.32 -13.08 23.10
C GLU A 326 20.39 -12.21 21.83
N ASN A 327 21.01 -12.71 20.75
CA ASN A 327 21.21 -11.96 19.49
C ASN A 327 20.24 -12.40 18.38
N THR A 328 19.13 -13.04 18.71
CA THR A 328 18.17 -13.53 17.71
C THR A 328 16.79 -12.99 18.03
N ILE A 329 16.19 -12.31 17.06
CA ILE A 329 14.77 -11.98 17.06
C ILE A 329 14.02 -13.24 16.66
N VAL A 330 13.17 -13.75 17.54
CA VAL A 330 12.29 -14.90 17.25
C VAL A 330 10.86 -14.39 17.19
N ILE A 331 10.20 -14.62 16.06
CA ILE A 331 8.83 -14.21 15.81
C ILE A 331 8.01 -15.45 15.54
N TYR A 332 6.84 -15.52 16.16
CA TYR A 332 5.82 -16.50 15.84
C TYR A 332 4.54 -15.81 15.37
N THR A 333 4.01 -16.29 14.25
CA THR A 333 2.70 -15.88 13.71
C THR A 333 1.98 -17.02 13.02
N SER A 334 0.74 -16.78 12.60
CA SER A 334 0.04 -17.54 11.56
C SER A 334 -0.02 -16.72 10.27
N ASP A 335 -0.34 -17.31 9.13
CA ASP A 335 -0.64 -16.59 7.89
C ASP A 335 -1.96 -15.79 7.99
N GLN A 336 -2.96 -16.35 8.66
CA GLN A 336 -4.22 -15.71 9.04
C GLN A 336 -4.78 -16.36 10.32
N GLY A 337 -5.92 -15.86 10.80
CA GLY A 337 -6.70 -16.53 11.84
C GLY A 337 -7.49 -17.74 11.30
N PHE A 338 -8.31 -18.35 12.16
CA PHE A 338 -9.15 -19.50 11.81
C PHE A 338 -10.39 -19.60 12.71
N PHE A 339 -11.55 -19.98 12.15
CA PHE A 339 -12.75 -20.28 12.94
C PHE A 339 -12.62 -21.64 13.63
N LEU A 340 -12.88 -21.69 14.93
CA LEU A 340 -12.82 -22.87 15.79
C LEU A 340 -14.22 -23.33 16.21
N GLY A 341 -15.20 -23.19 15.30
CA GLY A 341 -16.62 -23.45 15.54
C GLY A 341 -17.44 -22.20 15.86
N GLU A 342 -16.82 -21.02 16.01
CA GLU A 342 -17.56 -19.76 16.06
C GLU A 342 -18.40 -19.59 14.80
N HIS A 343 -19.63 -19.08 14.96
CA HIS A 343 -20.66 -19.02 13.90
C HIS A 343 -20.99 -20.37 13.24
N GLY A 344 -20.62 -21.49 13.90
CA GLY A 344 -20.72 -22.83 13.35
C GLY A 344 -19.69 -23.13 12.26
N TRP A 345 -18.66 -22.29 12.08
CA TRP A 345 -17.71 -22.38 10.97
C TRP A 345 -16.37 -23.01 11.32
N PHE A 346 -15.71 -23.53 10.30
CA PHE A 346 -14.26 -23.72 10.21
C PHE A 346 -13.74 -22.90 9.02
N ASP A 347 -12.44 -22.94 8.74
CA ASP A 347 -11.80 -22.16 7.66
C ASP A 347 -11.59 -20.67 8.02
N LYS A 348 -11.41 -19.82 6.99
CA LYS A 348 -10.97 -18.41 7.10
C LYS A 348 -11.73 -17.55 6.08
N ARG A 349 -11.06 -16.64 5.36
CA ARG A 349 -11.58 -15.78 4.26
C ARG A 349 -12.28 -14.51 4.72
N PHE A 350 -13.28 -14.64 5.58
CA PHE A 350 -14.06 -13.49 6.02
C PHE A 350 -13.25 -12.55 6.94
N MET A 351 -13.62 -11.27 6.92
CA MET A 351 -13.05 -10.23 7.80
C MET A 351 -13.58 -10.31 9.26
N TYR A 352 -14.41 -11.30 9.59
CA TYR A 352 -14.77 -11.58 10.99
C TYR A 352 -13.53 -11.92 11.82
N GLU A 353 -13.58 -11.64 13.11
CA GLU A 353 -12.42 -11.57 14.01
C GLU A 353 -11.56 -12.81 13.98
N GLU A 354 -12.17 -13.99 14.08
CA GLU A 354 -11.47 -15.27 14.18
C GLU A 354 -10.60 -15.55 12.96
N SER A 355 -11.02 -15.14 11.77
CA SER A 355 -10.30 -15.32 10.50
C SER A 355 -9.34 -14.16 10.18
N PHE A 356 -9.63 -12.97 10.71
CA PHE A 356 -8.92 -11.74 10.42
C PHE A 356 -7.73 -11.49 11.36
N GLN A 357 -7.87 -11.84 12.64
CA GLN A 357 -6.84 -11.65 13.66
C GLN A 357 -5.78 -12.76 13.58
N MET A 358 -4.53 -12.37 13.41
CA MET A 358 -3.37 -13.26 13.46
C MET A 358 -2.82 -13.29 14.89
N PRO A 359 -2.40 -14.46 15.40
CA PRO A 359 -1.50 -14.47 16.54
C PRO A 359 -0.16 -13.86 16.14
N PHE A 360 0.40 -12.97 16.96
CA PHE A 360 1.74 -12.43 16.79
C PHE A 360 2.46 -12.31 18.14
N MET A 361 3.61 -12.97 18.26
CA MET A 361 4.49 -12.93 19.42
C MET A 361 5.92 -12.73 18.97
N ILE A 362 6.67 -11.90 19.68
CA ILE A 362 8.05 -11.58 19.33
C ILE A 362 8.94 -11.50 20.56
N ARG A 363 10.09 -12.18 20.47
CA ARG A 363 11.13 -12.24 21.50
C ARG A 363 12.43 -11.66 20.97
N TYR A 364 13.00 -10.71 21.70
CA TYR A 364 14.35 -10.22 21.47
C TYR A 364 14.95 -9.66 22.77
N PRO A 365 15.66 -10.49 23.57
CA PRO A 365 16.05 -10.15 24.94
C PRO A 365 16.89 -8.88 25.07
N LYS A 366 17.70 -8.56 24.05
CA LYS A 366 18.55 -7.37 24.02
C LYS A 366 17.78 -6.04 24.04
N ALA A 367 16.51 -6.01 23.64
CA ALA A 367 15.82 -4.74 23.40
C ALA A 367 14.32 -4.75 23.74
N ILE A 368 13.64 -5.89 23.66
CA ILE A 368 12.22 -6.00 23.97
C ILE A 368 12.07 -6.35 25.45
N LYS A 369 11.31 -5.54 26.18
CA LYS A 369 10.99 -5.81 27.57
C LYS A 369 10.15 -7.11 27.67
N PRO A 370 10.58 -8.12 28.45
CA PRO A 370 9.82 -9.35 28.66
C PRO A 370 8.42 -9.09 29.24
N GLN A 371 7.48 -10.01 28.98
CA GLN A 371 6.09 -9.97 29.45
C GLN A 371 5.36 -8.68 29.05
N SER A 372 5.75 -8.07 27.93
CA SER A 372 5.07 -6.88 27.43
C SER A 372 3.86 -7.27 26.58
N VAL A 373 2.87 -6.38 26.56
CA VAL A 373 1.67 -6.52 25.72
C VAL A 373 1.50 -5.24 24.93
N CYS A 374 1.28 -5.36 23.63
CA CYS A 374 0.97 -4.25 22.74
C CYS A 374 -0.48 -4.38 22.23
N ASN A 375 -1.24 -3.30 22.39
CA ASN A 375 -2.61 -3.17 21.91
C ASN A 375 -2.71 -2.26 20.68
N ASP A 376 -1.59 -1.82 20.12
CA ASP A 376 -1.62 -1.08 18.86
C ASP A 376 -1.91 -2.01 17.70
N ILE A 377 -2.69 -1.52 16.73
CA ILE A 377 -3.05 -2.28 15.54
C ILE A 377 -1.83 -2.37 14.60
N ILE A 378 -1.45 -3.59 14.22
CA ILE A 378 -0.44 -3.88 13.20
C ILE A 378 -1.04 -4.77 12.11
N CYS A 379 -0.47 -4.73 10.91
CA CYS A 379 -0.84 -5.60 9.80
C CYS A 379 0.34 -6.44 9.33
N ASN A 380 0.08 -7.58 8.69
CA ASN A 380 1.14 -8.46 8.17
C ASN A 380 2.08 -7.81 7.13
N VAL A 381 1.65 -6.73 6.46
CA VAL A 381 2.52 -5.90 5.59
C VAL A 381 3.63 -5.17 6.36
N ASP A 382 3.49 -4.99 7.67
CA ASP A 382 4.44 -4.31 8.55
C ASP A 382 5.65 -5.20 8.92
N PHE A 383 5.58 -6.50 8.65
CA PHE A 383 6.62 -7.46 9.05
C PHE A 383 7.93 -7.26 8.27
N ALA A 384 7.85 -7.20 6.95
CA ALA A 384 9.01 -6.96 6.08
C ALA A 384 9.80 -5.69 6.45
N PRO A 385 9.19 -4.49 6.57
CA PRO A 385 9.93 -3.29 6.96
C PRO A 385 10.51 -3.40 8.39
N THR A 386 9.85 -4.12 9.29
CA THR A 386 10.36 -4.39 10.64
C THR A 386 11.65 -5.23 10.61
N PHE A 387 11.71 -6.27 9.78
CA PHE A 387 12.92 -7.08 9.63
C PHE A 387 14.10 -6.24 9.13
N LEU A 388 13.85 -5.38 8.13
CA LEU A 388 14.88 -4.49 7.56
C LEU A 388 15.37 -3.45 8.56
N ASP A 389 14.46 -2.87 9.35
CA ASP A 389 14.79 -1.88 10.38
C ASP A 389 15.73 -2.48 11.45
N PHE A 390 15.36 -3.60 12.06
CA PHE A 390 16.23 -4.29 13.01
C PHE A 390 17.56 -4.72 12.39
N ALA A 391 17.55 -5.07 11.10
CA ALA A 391 18.75 -5.43 10.37
C ALA A 391 19.66 -4.24 10.02
N GLY A 392 19.20 -2.99 10.21
CA GLY A 392 19.89 -1.79 9.75
C GLY A 392 19.97 -1.69 8.23
N VAL A 393 19.06 -2.34 7.51
CA VAL A 393 18.95 -2.32 6.05
C VAL A 393 17.91 -1.29 5.64
N ARG A 394 18.19 -0.53 4.58
CA ARG A 394 17.26 0.50 4.09
C ARG A 394 15.92 -0.12 3.69
N ILE A 395 14.84 0.38 4.27
CA ILE A 395 13.47 0.04 3.87
C ILE A 395 13.18 0.68 2.50
N PRO A 396 12.87 -0.10 1.46
CA PRO A 396 12.50 0.44 0.16
C PRO A 396 11.17 1.20 0.21
N SER A 397 11.06 2.29 -0.55
CA SER A 397 9.86 3.14 -0.57
C SER A 397 8.62 2.50 -1.21
N TYR A 398 8.75 1.31 -1.82
CA TYR A 398 7.61 0.58 -2.36
C TYR A 398 6.86 -0.21 -1.28
N MET A 399 7.50 -0.52 -0.14
CA MET A 399 6.85 -1.22 0.96
C MET A 399 5.80 -0.28 1.57
N GLN A 400 4.59 -0.81 1.74
CA GLN A 400 3.42 -0.08 2.22
C GLN A 400 3.19 -0.27 3.72
N GLY A 401 3.80 -1.29 4.33
CA GLY A 401 3.85 -1.43 5.78
C GLY A 401 4.84 -0.48 6.44
N ARG A 402 4.78 -0.39 7.76
CA ARG A 402 5.67 0.43 8.59
C ARG A 402 6.38 -0.45 9.62
N SER A 403 7.62 -0.13 9.95
CA SER A 403 8.33 -0.88 10.99
C SER A 403 7.65 -0.74 12.35
N ILE A 404 7.36 -1.86 13.02
CA ILE A 404 6.79 -1.89 14.38
C ILE A 404 7.88 -1.75 15.46
N ARG A 405 9.15 -1.60 15.09
CA ARG A 405 10.28 -1.46 16.03
C ARG A 405 10.04 -0.38 17.11
N PRO A 406 9.49 0.81 16.82
CA PRO A 406 9.20 1.79 17.87
C PRO A 406 8.23 1.28 18.94
N LEU A 407 7.22 0.48 18.55
CA LEU A 407 6.26 -0.13 19.47
C LEU A 407 6.95 -1.16 20.38
N LEU A 408 7.89 -1.91 19.82
CA LEU A 408 8.61 -2.98 20.51
C LEU A 408 9.60 -2.47 21.55
N LEU A 409 10.19 -1.29 21.31
CA LEU A 409 11.21 -0.69 22.17
C LEU A 409 10.63 0.22 23.26
N GLY A 410 9.31 0.47 23.24
CA GLY A 410 8.65 1.35 24.20
C GLY A 410 9.23 2.76 24.22
N GLU A 411 9.77 3.23 23.08
CA GLU A 411 10.26 4.59 22.98
C GLU A 411 9.05 5.54 23.18
N ASP A 412 9.18 6.59 24.00
CA ASP A 412 8.24 7.73 24.13
C ASP A 412 8.03 8.51 22.80
N ARG A 413 8.47 7.89 21.69
CA ARG A 413 8.39 8.26 20.30
C ARG A 413 7.53 7.26 19.51
N VAL A 414 6.47 6.72 20.11
CA VAL A 414 5.28 6.48 19.28
C VAL A 414 4.92 7.87 18.78
N GLU A 415 5.40 8.19 17.58
CA GLU A 415 4.94 9.32 16.78
C GLU A 415 3.45 9.54 17.08
N PRO A 416 2.93 10.78 17.10
CA PRO A 416 1.47 10.99 17.18
C PRO A 416 0.66 10.34 16.03
N SER A 417 1.25 9.44 15.22
CA SER A 417 0.83 8.96 13.92
C SER A 417 0.85 7.42 13.71
N TRP A 418 1.07 6.58 14.75
CA TRP A 418 0.86 5.13 14.56
C TRP A 418 -0.59 4.85 14.18
N GLN A 419 -0.77 4.11 13.10
CA GLN A 419 -2.06 3.98 12.46
C GLN A 419 -2.90 2.92 13.19
N GLN A 420 -3.94 3.36 13.89
CA GLN A 420 -4.89 2.49 14.58
C GLN A 420 -5.99 1.96 13.63
N VAL A 421 -5.59 1.47 12.45
CA VAL A 421 -6.53 0.86 11.50
C VAL A 421 -5.91 -0.31 10.75
N ALA A 422 -6.63 -1.41 10.71
CA ALA A 422 -6.35 -2.55 9.85
C ALA A 422 -7.23 -2.48 8.60
N TYR A 423 -6.62 -2.70 7.43
CA TYR A 423 -7.31 -2.81 6.15
C TYR A 423 -7.28 -4.26 5.68
N HIS A 424 -8.41 -4.74 5.17
CA HIS A 424 -8.56 -6.08 4.63
C HIS A 424 -9.26 -6.03 3.27
N ARG A 425 -8.80 -6.87 2.33
CA ARG A 425 -9.51 -7.14 1.09
C ARG A 425 -9.35 -8.59 0.67
N TYR A 426 -10.47 -9.29 0.58
CA TYR A 426 -10.59 -10.62 0.03
C TYR A 426 -11.07 -10.55 -1.42
N TRP A 427 -10.25 -11.03 -2.35
CA TRP A 427 -10.44 -10.86 -3.79
C TRP A 427 -11.20 -11.98 -4.48
N MET A 428 -11.14 -13.20 -3.95
CA MET A 428 -11.86 -14.32 -4.53
C MET A 428 -13.36 -14.12 -4.32
N HIS A 429 -14.16 -14.55 -5.29
CA HIS A 429 -15.61 -14.55 -5.21
C HIS A 429 -16.12 -15.97 -5.45
N ARG A 430 -16.97 -16.46 -4.53
CA ARG A 430 -17.57 -17.78 -4.59
C ARG A 430 -16.53 -18.84 -4.90
N ASP A 431 -15.50 -19.01 -4.07
CA ASP A 431 -14.53 -20.08 -4.31
C ASP A 431 -15.23 -21.46 -4.35
N VAL A 432 -14.66 -22.42 -5.06
CA VAL A 432 -15.33 -23.70 -5.36
C VAL A 432 -15.63 -24.56 -4.12
N ILE A 433 -14.91 -24.35 -3.02
CA ILE A 433 -15.01 -25.17 -1.81
C ILE A 433 -15.94 -24.53 -0.78
N HIS A 434 -15.71 -23.24 -0.47
CA HIS A 434 -16.33 -22.56 0.66
C HIS A 434 -17.38 -21.53 0.26
N GLU A 435 -17.56 -21.24 -1.04
CA GLU A 435 -18.54 -20.28 -1.54
C GLU A 435 -18.41 -18.89 -0.88
N ALA A 436 -17.21 -18.48 -0.47
CA ALA A 436 -17.00 -17.22 0.24
C ALA A 436 -17.05 -16.02 -0.70
N TYR A 437 -17.74 -14.95 -0.28
CA TYR A 437 -17.97 -13.77 -1.09
C TYR A 437 -16.85 -12.73 -0.95
N ALA A 438 -16.62 -12.01 -2.04
CA ALA A 438 -15.59 -10.99 -2.17
C ALA A 438 -15.97 -9.70 -1.39
N HIS A 439 -15.04 -9.18 -0.60
CA HIS A 439 -15.28 -8.05 0.30
C HIS A 439 -14.00 -7.30 0.65
N TYR A 440 -14.14 -6.09 1.18
CA TYR A 440 -13.06 -5.36 1.83
C TYR A 440 -13.61 -4.48 2.95
N GLY A 441 -12.73 -4.01 3.82
CA GLY A 441 -13.15 -3.22 4.96
C GLY A 441 -11.99 -2.65 5.77
N VAL A 442 -12.36 -1.93 6.84
CA VAL A 442 -11.43 -1.44 7.85
C VAL A 442 -11.92 -1.76 9.24
N ARG A 443 -10.97 -1.93 10.15
CA ARG A 443 -11.20 -2.09 11.59
C ARG A 443 -10.35 -1.09 12.36
N ASP A 444 -10.99 -0.28 13.20
CA ASP A 444 -10.30 0.52 14.21
C ASP A 444 -10.28 -0.20 15.56
N GLN A 445 -9.90 0.46 16.64
CA GLN A 445 -9.83 -0.15 17.98
C GLN A 445 -11.18 -0.67 18.51
N ARG A 446 -12.32 -0.24 17.95
CA ARG A 446 -13.65 -0.64 18.43
C ARG A 446 -14.58 -1.13 17.33
N TYR A 447 -14.54 -0.49 16.16
CA TYR A 447 -15.52 -0.71 15.11
C TYR A 447 -14.90 -1.43 13.92
N LYS A 448 -15.70 -2.27 13.27
CA LYS A 448 -15.36 -2.93 12.01
C LYS A 448 -16.41 -2.62 10.97
N LEU A 449 -15.98 -2.18 9.79
CA LEU A 449 -16.84 -1.89 8.65
C LEU A 449 -16.44 -2.79 7.48
N ILE A 450 -17.39 -3.53 6.92
CA ILE A 450 -17.20 -4.45 5.80
C ILE A 450 -18.12 -4.02 4.65
N TYR A 451 -17.56 -3.98 3.44
CA TYR A 451 -18.30 -3.85 2.20
C TYR A 451 -18.20 -5.13 1.38
N TRP A 452 -19.33 -5.81 1.22
CA TRP A 452 -19.50 -6.99 0.40
C TRP A 452 -19.77 -6.55 -1.03
N TYR A 453 -18.73 -6.50 -1.85
CA TYR A 453 -18.87 -6.02 -3.22
C TYR A 453 -19.39 -7.09 -4.17
N ASN A 454 -19.25 -8.38 -3.81
CA ASN A 454 -19.92 -9.50 -4.48
C ASN A 454 -19.71 -9.58 -6.00
N GLU A 455 -18.52 -9.20 -6.46
CA GLU A 455 -18.10 -9.31 -7.87
C GLU A 455 -16.83 -10.15 -7.97
N ASP A 456 -16.62 -10.84 -9.08
CA ASP A 456 -15.38 -11.56 -9.36
C ASP A 456 -14.23 -10.66 -9.86
N LEU A 457 -14.58 -9.50 -10.44
CA LEU A 457 -13.64 -8.53 -11.03
C LEU A 457 -12.66 -9.14 -12.05
N GLY A 458 -13.02 -10.25 -12.68
CA GLY A 458 -12.13 -11.00 -13.56
C GLY A 458 -10.91 -11.62 -12.88
N MET A 459 -10.91 -11.76 -11.54
CA MET A 459 -9.80 -12.34 -10.80
C MET A 459 -9.70 -13.85 -11.05
N GLU A 460 -8.48 -14.37 -11.21
CA GLU A 460 -8.24 -15.80 -11.36
C GLU A 460 -8.71 -16.56 -10.12
N GLY A 461 -9.46 -17.65 -10.30
CA GLY A 461 -10.03 -18.42 -9.19
C GLY A 461 -11.32 -17.85 -8.58
N ALA A 462 -11.78 -16.68 -9.03
CA ALA A 462 -13.11 -16.16 -8.70
C ALA A 462 -14.16 -16.72 -9.69
N ARG A 463 -15.31 -17.13 -9.19
CA ARG A 463 -16.49 -17.50 -10.00
C ARG A 463 -17.40 -16.28 -10.21
N PRO A 464 -18.23 -16.25 -11.28
CA PRO A 464 -19.03 -15.08 -11.63
C PRO A 464 -19.84 -14.53 -10.45
N GLY A 465 -19.75 -13.22 -10.25
CA GLY A 465 -20.55 -12.49 -9.26
C GLY A 465 -21.89 -12.00 -9.80
N GLY A 466 -22.43 -10.96 -9.17
CA GLY A 466 -23.72 -10.34 -9.51
C GLY A 466 -24.75 -10.39 -8.38
N GLU A 467 -24.37 -10.94 -7.23
CA GLU A 467 -25.16 -10.88 -6.00
C GLU A 467 -25.26 -9.44 -5.46
N GLU A 468 -26.29 -9.19 -4.65
CA GLU A 468 -26.55 -7.86 -4.12
C GLU A 468 -25.39 -7.36 -3.23
N LYS A 469 -25.01 -6.08 -3.38
CA LYS A 469 -23.95 -5.45 -2.59
C LYS A 469 -24.46 -5.08 -1.21
N GLU A 470 -23.70 -5.40 -0.18
CA GLU A 470 -24.13 -5.22 1.22
C GLU A 470 -23.04 -4.53 2.05
N TRP A 471 -23.47 -3.85 3.12
CA TRP A 471 -22.58 -3.28 4.12
C TRP A 471 -22.85 -3.91 5.49
N GLU A 472 -21.79 -4.13 6.25
CA GLU A 472 -21.87 -4.47 7.66
C GLU A 472 -21.06 -3.52 8.52
N LEU A 473 -21.60 -3.16 9.68
CA LEU A 473 -20.88 -2.47 10.74
C LEU A 473 -21.04 -3.25 12.06
N PHE A 474 -19.93 -3.56 12.72
CA PHE A 474 -19.92 -4.16 14.06
C PHE A 474 -19.30 -3.20 15.08
N ASP A 475 -19.92 -3.11 16.25
CA ASP A 475 -19.31 -2.53 17.45
C ASP A 475 -18.67 -3.68 18.23
N CYS A 476 -17.40 -3.98 17.96
CA CYS A 476 -16.69 -5.14 18.49
C CYS A 476 -16.48 -5.09 20.01
N GLN A 477 -16.82 -3.98 20.67
CA GLN A 477 -16.82 -3.89 22.13
C GLN A 477 -18.17 -4.33 22.74
N GLU A 478 -19.28 -3.94 22.13
CA GLU A 478 -20.63 -4.29 22.61
C GLU A 478 -21.11 -5.63 22.06
N ASP A 479 -20.64 -5.99 20.87
CA ASP A 479 -20.90 -7.26 20.17
C ASP A 479 -19.56 -7.90 19.75
N PRO A 480 -18.73 -8.37 20.69
CA PRO A 480 -17.47 -9.04 20.38
C PRO A 480 -17.58 -10.23 19.42
N PRO A 481 -18.66 -11.05 19.44
CA PRO A 481 -18.85 -12.12 18.47
C PRO A 481 -19.40 -11.65 17.11
N GLU A 482 -19.63 -10.35 16.89
CA GLU A 482 -20.01 -9.81 15.57
C GLU A 482 -21.31 -10.42 15.00
N LEU A 483 -22.34 -10.57 15.84
CA LEU A 483 -23.62 -11.17 15.48
C LEU A 483 -24.61 -10.18 14.86
N PHE A 484 -24.48 -8.88 15.14
CA PHE A 484 -25.48 -7.87 14.83
C PHE A 484 -24.92 -6.78 13.90
N ASN A 485 -25.30 -6.85 12.62
CA ASN A 485 -25.02 -5.79 11.67
C ASN A 485 -25.76 -4.50 12.05
N SER A 486 -25.00 -3.50 12.50
CA SER A 486 -25.48 -2.21 12.96
C SER A 486 -25.46 -1.12 11.88
N TYR A 487 -25.15 -1.45 10.62
CA TYR A 487 -24.95 -0.47 9.55
C TYR A 487 -26.19 0.41 9.31
N ASN A 488 -27.39 -0.18 9.39
CA ASN A 488 -28.66 0.53 9.18
C ASN A 488 -29.29 1.06 10.47
N ASP A 489 -28.67 0.85 11.63
CA ASP A 489 -29.18 1.38 12.90
C ASP A 489 -28.89 2.90 12.99
N PRO A 490 -29.93 3.75 13.15
CA PRO A 490 -29.77 5.20 13.29
C PRO A 490 -28.78 5.62 14.39
N LYS A 491 -28.64 4.83 15.47
CA LYS A 491 -27.68 5.07 16.56
C LYS A 491 -26.24 5.11 16.05
N TYR A 492 -25.90 4.32 15.04
CA TYR A 492 -24.54 4.18 14.52
C TYR A 492 -24.27 4.99 13.26
N LEU A 493 -25.21 5.83 12.78
CA LEU A 493 -25.03 6.60 11.54
C LEU A 493 -23.76 7.48 11.55
N GLY A 494 -23.42 8.08 12.70
CA GLY A 494 -22.18 8.85 12.85
C GLY A 494 -20.93 7.97 12.73
N ILE A 495 -20.99 6.75 13.26
CA ILE A 495 -19.91 5.76 13.18
C ILE A 495 -19.76 5.22 11.78
N VAL A 496 -20.85 4.90 11.07
CA VAL A 496 -20.81 4.52 9.64
C VAL A 496 -20.06 5.58 8.85
N LYS A 497 -20.41 6.86 8.98
CA LYS A 497 -19.71 7.95 8.28
C LYS A 497 -18.21 8.02 8.62
N LYS A 498 -17.85 7.87 9.90
CA LYS A 498 -16.46 7.85 10.37
C LYS A 498 -15.69 6.69 9.74
N MET A 499 -16.25 5.48 9.81
CA MET A 499 -15.60 4.26 9.34
C MET A 499 -15.52 4.22 7.81
N THR A 500 -16.53 4.70 7.08
CA THR A 500 -16.47 4.82 5.62
C THR A 500 -15.43 5.85 5.19
N LYS A 501 -15.29 6.96 5.93
CA LYS A 501 -14.21 7.93 5.69
C LYS A 501 -12.84 7.28 5.92
N LEU A 502 -12.66 6.58 7.04
CA LEU A 502 -11.43 5.87 7.37
C LEU A 502 -11.07 4.82 6.30
N LEU A 503 -12.06 4.08 5.79
CA LEU A 503 -11.92 3.14 4.68
C LEU A 503 -11.38 3.83 3.43
N ASN A 504 -12.01 4.93 3.02
CA ASN A 504 -11.60 5.67 1.83
C ASN A 504 -10.22 6.29 1.97
N GLU A 505 -9.88 6.86 3.13
CA GLU A 505 -8.55 7.40 3.42
C GLU A 505 -7.48 6.31 3.36
N LYS A 506 -7.78 5.14 3.94
CA LYS A 506 -6.85 4.00 3.92
C LYS A 506 -6.67 3.43 2.52
N MET A 507 -7.75 3.24 1.76
CA MET A 507 -7.68 2.79 0.36
C MET A 507 -6.88 3.78 -0.50
N ALA A 508 -7.10 5.09 -0.34
CA ALA A 508 -6.33 6.12 -1.04
C ALA A 508 -4.84 6.11 -0.64
N GLU A 509 -4.52 5.98 0.65
CA GLU A 509 -3.14 5.87 1.16
C GLU A 509 -2.39 4.72 0.51
N ILE A 510 -3.03 3.54 0.41
CA ILE A 510 -2.41 2.32 -0.12
C ILE A 510 -2.59 2.18 -1.63
N GLY A 511 -3.27 3.13 -2.29
CA GLY A 511 -3.53 3.13 -3.72
C GLY A 511 -4.47 2.02 -4.19
N ASP A 512 -5.39 1.55 -3.34
CA ASP A 512 -6.45 0.63 -3.72
C ASP A 512 -7.72 1.38 -4.19
N GLU A 513 -8.40 0.85 -5.20
CA GLU A 513 -9.55 1.51 -5.82
C GLU A 513 -10.88 1.02 -5.22
N PRO A 514 -11.76 1.95 -4.76
CA PRO A 514 -13.04 1.59 -4.17
C PRO A 514 -14.04 1.13 -5.23
N ILE A 515 -14.75 0.05 -4.90
CA ILE A 515 -15.92 -0.44 -5.66
C ILE A 515 -17.23 0.14 -5.10
N HIS A 516 -17.23 0.52 -3.83
CA HIS A 516 -18.39 1.14 -3.21
C HIS A 516 -18.58 2.55 -3.75
N THR A 517 -19.84 2.95 -3.91
CA THR A 517 -20.15 4.32 -4.26
C THR A 517 -19.71 5.23 -3.12
N LYS A 518 -18.95 6.28 -3.43
CA LYS A 518 -18.64 7.33 -2.45
C LYS A 518 -19.98 7.85 -1.93
N LEU A 519 -20.16 7.88 -0.61
CA LEU A 519 -21.38 8.39 0.02
C LEU A 519 -21.66 9.79 -0.52
N ALA A 520 -22.58 9.89 -1.48
CA ALA A 520 -23.09 11.17 -1.94
C ALA A 520 -23.82 11.79 -0.75
N GLY A 521 -23.48 13.04 -0.42
CA GLY A 521 -24.08 13.79 0.69
C GLY A 521 -25.59 14.05 0.59
N SER A 522 -26.35 13.32 -0.23
CA SER A 522 -27.78 13.53 -0.44
C SER A 522 -28.50 12.27 -0.93
N LYS A 523 -28.81 11.31 -0.04
CA LYS A 523 -29.92 10.35 -0.27
C LYS A 523 -30.41 9.56 0.96
N LEU A 524 -30.24 10.12 2.17
CA LEU A 524 -30.79 9.56 3.42
C LEU A 524 -31.70 10.54 4.18
N LEU A 525 -32.28 11.51 3.48
CA LEU A 525 -33.26 12.45 4.05
C LEU A 525 -34.49 12.54 3.14
N ASN A 526 -35.32 11.51 3.13
CA ASN A 526 -36.72 11.65 2.78
C ASN A 526 -37.54 11.05 3.91
N GLY A 527 -38.12 11.95 4.70
CA GLY A 527 -38.98 11.61 5.83
C GLY A 527 -38.45 12.17 7.14
N ILE A 528 -38.71 13.47 7.36
CA ILE A 528 -39.14 14.09 8.63
C ILE A 528 -38.95 15.61 8.46
N HIS A 529 -40.08 16.32 8.39
CA HIS A 529 -40.16 17.77 8.48
C HIS A 529 -39.71 18.24 9.87
N TYR A 530 -38.68 19.08 9.97
CA TYR A 530 -38.56 20.01 11.09
C TYR A 530 -38.02 21.37 10.67
N GLN A 531 -38.73 22.39 11.13
CA GLN A 531 -38.50 23.81 10.88
C GLN A 531 -37.19 24.30 11.48
N THR A 532 -36.53 25.19 10.76
CA THR A 532 -35.35 25.94 11.18
C THR A 532 -35.68 26.90 12.33
N ARG A 533 -34.90 26.83 13.41
CA ARG A 533 -34.70 27.95 14.35
C ARG A 533 -33.22 28.12 14.64
N THR A 534 -32.68 29.17 14.07
CA THR A 534 -31.41 29.81 14.39
C THR A 534 -31.44 30.31 15.84
N THR A 535 -30.45 29.93 16.65
CA THR A 535 -30.05 30.71 17.83
C THR A 535 -28.54 30.83 17.86
N THR A 536 -28.10 32.07 17.72
CA THR A 536 -26.73 32.56 17.89
C THR A 536 -26.38 32.58 19.37
N ALA A 537 -25.23 31.99 19.73
CA ALA A 537 -24.59 32.23 21.02
C ALA A 537 -23.11 32.55 20.78
N THR A 538 -22.79 33.82 20.97
CA THR A 538 -21.46 34.43 21.02
C THR A 538 -20.84 34.24 22.39
N PHE A 539 -19.59 33.77 22.49
CA PHE A 539 -18.59 34.15 23.51
C PHE A 539 -17.22 33.71 22.95
N ASP A 540 -16.44 34.65 22.41
CA ASP A 540 -15.51 35.57 23.05
C ASP A 540 -14.11 34.96 23.22
N THR A 541 -13.18 35.66 22.60
CA THR A 541 -11.81 35.32 22.27
C THR A 541 -10.89 36.11 23.19
N SER A 542 -10.05 35.43 23.98
CA SER A 542 -8.80 36.05 24.44
C SER A 542 -7.69 35.03 24.73
N ILE A 543 -6.74 35.00 23.78
CA ILE A 543 -5.29 35.07 23.95
C ILE A 543 -4.60 33.98 24.80
N ASN A 544 -3.82 33.13 24.12
CA ASN A 544 -2.36 33.08 24.36
C ASN A 544 -1.62 32.49 23.14
N LEU A 545 -1.05 33.40 22.34
CA LEU A 545 0.04 33.11 21.41
C LEU A 545 1.32 32.90 22.22
N HIS A 546 1.88 31.69 22.20
CA HIS A 546 3.27 31.47 21.78
C HIS A 546 3.74 30.01 21.94
N LYS A 547 4.54 29.60 20.95
CA LYS A 547 5.30 28.35 20.79
C LYS A 547 4.53 27.15 20.22
N ALA A 548 4.15 27.28 18.94
CA ALA A 548 4.01 26.11 18.07
C ALA A 548 5.42 25.58 17.77
N ASN A 549 5.74 24.41 18.34
CA ASN A 549 6.94 23.65 18.01
C ASN A 549 6.85 23.16 16.56
N MET A 550 7.94 23.33 15.82
CA MET A 550 8.11 22.95 14.42
C MET A 550 7.72 21.47 14.20
N SER A 551 6.62 21.26 13.49
CA SER A 551 6.17 19.96 13.00
C SER A 551 7.15 19.44 11.94
N HIS A 552 7.56 18.19 12.06
CA HIS A 552 8.26 17.48 10.99
C HIS A 552 7.38 17.48 9.74
N SER A 553 7.77 18.24 8.71
CA SER A 553 6.94 18.43 7.54
C SER A 553 6.85 17.14 6.71
N ARG A 554 5.66 16.87 6.20
CA ARG A 554 5.41 15.79 5.24
C ARG A 554 5.84 16.29 3.86
N LYS A 555 6.71 15.57 3.16
CA LYS A 555 7.12 15.91 1.79
C LYS A 555 5.90 15.94 0.86
N SER A 556 5.87 16.89 -0.09
CA SER A 556 4.79 17.01 -1.09
C SER A 556 4.48 15.68 -1.82
N VAL A 557 3.19 15.42 -2.06
CA VAL A 557 2.67 14.23 -2.76
C VAL A 557 2.99 14.22 -4.26
N ILE A 558 3.25 15.39 -4.83
CA ILE A 558 3.77 15.60 -6.19
C ILE A 558 5.21 16.11 -6.09
N ASN A 559 6.08 15.69 -7.02
CA ASN A 559 7.45 16.17 -7.08
C ASN A 559 7.46 17.70 -7.31
N LEU A 560 8.29 18.41 -6.53
CA LEU A 560 8.48 19.84 -6.69
C LEU A 560 9.76 20.10 -7.48
N VAL A 561 9.69 21.05 -8.41
CA VAL A 561 10.81 21.54 -9.20
C VAL A 561 10.98 23.03 -8.92
N LEU A 562 12.22 23.47 -8.69
CA LEU A 562 12.50 24.88 -8.41
C LEU A 562 12.61 25.66 -9.71
N GLY A 563 11.67 26.58 -9.94
CA GLY A 563 11.71 27.51 -11.07
C GLY A 563 12.72 28.63 -10.85
N ALA A 564 13.70 28.73 -11.74
CA ALA A 564 14.80 29.70 -11.67
C ALA A 564 14.50 31.05 -12.34
N ALA A 565 13.24 31.33 -12.73
CA ALA A 565 12.88 32.53 -13.50
C ALA A 565 13.18 33.88 -12.80
N ASN A 566 13.39 33.87 -11.48
CA ASN A 566 13.77 35.06 -10.71
C ASN A 566 15.29 35.17 -10.48
N ILE A 567 16.10 34.27 -11.05
CA ILE A 567 17.57 34.34 -11.04
C ILE A 567 18.01 35.01 -12.34
N GLY A 568 18.80 36.08 -12.24
CA GLY A 568 19.19 36.87 -13.41
C GLY A 568 19.97 38.12 -13.04
N ASP A 569 20.33 38.90 -14.05
CA ASP A 569 21.10 40.13 -13.87
C ASP A 569 20.22 41.29 -13.37
N LYS A 570 20.34 41.65 -12.09
CA LYS A 570 19.55 42.72 -11.49
C LYS A 570 19.90 44.11 -12.04
N SER A 571 21.09 44.27 -12.61
CA SER A 571 21.50 45.56 -13.19
C SER A 571 20.80 45.84 -14.53
N ILE A 572 20.30 44.79 -15.19
CA ILE A 572 19.66 44.86 -16.50
C ILE A 572 18.16 44.55 -16.40
N ASP A 573 17.78 43.54 -15.61
CA ASP A 573 16.42 43.05 -15.50
C ASP A 573 15.82 43.32 -14.11
N ALA A 574 14.89 44.26 -14.06
CA ALA A 574 14.17 44.61 -12.85
C ALA A 574 13.26 43.49 -12.31
N MET A 575 13.02 42.41 -13.08
CA MET A 575 12.29 41.22 -12.63
C MET A 575 13.19 40.24 -11.86
N ALA A 576 14.53 40.32 -12.01
CA ALA A 576 15.45 39.47 -11.26
C ALA A 576 15.39 39.77 -9.74
N ARG A 577 15.47 38.71 -8.93
CA ARG A 577 15.40 38.77 -7.46
C ARG A 577 16.63 38.15 -6.80
N PHE A 578 17.37 37.31 -7.50
CA PHE A 578 18.63 36.70 -7.06
C PHE A 578 19.67 36.86 -8.16
N ASP A 579 20.82 37.44 -7.83
CA ASP A 579 21.89 37.73 -8.79
C ASP A 579 23.24 37.22 -8.29
N THR A 580 23.63 37.65 -7.08
CA THR A 580 24.93 37.31 -6.52
C THR A 580 25.02 35.84 -6.09
N PRO A 581 26.23 35.24 -6.04
CA PRO A 581 26.39 33.85 -5.62
C PRO A 581 25.79 33.52 -4.24
N ASP A 582 25.85 34.45 -3.28
CA ASP A 582 25.25 34.24 -1.94
C ASP A 582 23.73 34.24 -1.97
N GLU A 583 23.12 35.13 -2.75
CA GLU A 583 21.67 35.17 -2.94
C GLU A 583 21.16 33.90 -3.62
N VAL A 584 21.86 33.46 -4.67
CA VAL A 584 21.52 32.24 -5.40
C VAL A 584 21.70 31.01 -4.51
N ARG A 585 22.83 30.87 -3.79
CA ARG A 585 23.03 29.77 -2.82
C ARG A 585 21.92 29.73 -1.78
N SER A 586 21.61 30.85 -1.16
CA SER A 586 20.57 30.93 -0.12
C SER A 586 19.21 30.48 -0.63
N PHE A 587 18.87 30.83 -1.88
CA PHE A 587 17.64 30.41 -2.52
C PHE A 587 17.61 28.90 -2.80
N LEU A 588 18.69 28.34 -3.36
CA LEU A 588 18.80 26.90 -3.64
C LEU A 588 18.84 26.06 -2.34
N ASP A 589 19.47 26.57 -1.28
CA ASP A 589 19.64 25.87 0.00
C ASP A 589 18.31 25.62 0.72
N VAL A 590 17.30 26.48 0.52
CA VAL A 590 15.94 26.17 1.02
C VAL A 590 15.43 24.89 0.36
N PHE A 591 15.51 24.80 -0.96
CA PHE A 591 14.97 23.65 -1.70
C PHE A 591 15.72 22.35 -1.38
N ALA A 592 17.05 22.41 -1.32
CA ALA A 592 17.90 21.26 -0.96
C ALA A 592 17.64 20.76 0.47
N ARG A 593 17.50 21.65 1.46
CA ARG A 593 17.25 21.27 2.86
C ARG A 593 15.91 20.56 3.06
N ARG A 594 14.94 20.81 2.18
CA ARG A 594 13.63 20.11 2.18
C ARG A 594 13.66 18.80 1.36
N GLY A 595 14.83 18.41 0.84
CA GLY A 595 15.04 17.13 0.15
C GLY A 595 14.60 17.11 -1.32
N TYR A 596 14.49 18.28 -1.96
CA TYR A 596 14.25 18.41 -3.40
C TYR A 596 15.54 18.79 -4.13
N ASN A 597 15.73 18.28 -5.34
CA ASN A 597 17.01 18.37 -6.06
C ASN A 597 16.88 18.61 -7.57
N GLN A 598 15.78 19.21 -8.03
CA GLN A 598 15.56 19.51 -9.45
C GLN A 598 15.32 21.02 -9.67
N ILE A 599 16.00 21.60 -10.66
CA ILE A 599 15.86 23.02 -11.05
C ILE A 599 15.37 23.09 -12.49
N ASP A 600 14.32 23.88 -12.72
CA ASP A 600 13.85 24.29 -14.03
C ASP A 600 14.38 25.70 -14.34
N THR A 601 15.25 25.82 -15.35
CA THR A 601 15.78 27.08 -15.84
C THR A 601 15.48 27.27 -17.33
N SER A 602 15.95 28.38 -17.89
CA SER A 602 15.94 28.62 -19.33
C SER A 602 16.90 29.75 -19.68
N ARG A 603 17.46 29.72 -20.88
CA ARG A 603 18.16 30.86 -21.46
C ARG A 603 17.24 32.07 -21.73
N MET A 604 15.93 31.88 -21.72
CA MET A 604 14.95 32.98 -21.83
C MET A 604 14.57 33.58 -20.47
N TYR A 605 14.96 32.95 -19.36
CA TYR A 605 14.71 33.49 -18.03
C TYR A 605 15.54 34.75 -17.81
N SER A 606 14.97 35.66 -17.01
CA SER A 606 15.35 37.08 -17.03
C SER A 606 15.06 37.69 -18.42
N PRO A 607 13.79 37.95 -18.78
CA PRO A 607 13.39 38.34 -20.14
C PRO A 607 14.07 39.63 -20.64
N HIS A 608 14.51 40.51 -19.73
CA HIS A 608 15.24 41.72 -20.11
C HIS A 608 16.77 41.51 -20.16
N ALA A 609 17.27 40.37 -19.68
CA ALA A 609 18.67 39.95 -19.73
C ALA A 609 18.78 38.45 -20.09
N PRO A 610 18.31 38.02 -21.29
CA PRO A 610 18.31 36.62 -21.66
C PRO A 610 19.74 36.03 -21.65
N GLY A 611 19.86 34.78 -21.18
CA GLY A 611 21.12 34.08 -20.98
C GLY A 611 21.81 34.39 -19.65
N SER A 612 21.27 35.30 -18.83
CA SER A 612 21.91 35.71 -17.57
C SER A 612 21.71 34.73 -16.40
N CYS A 613 20.68 33.87 -16.46
CA CYS A 613 20.35 32.93 -15.39
C CYS A 613 21.36 31.78 -15.24
N GLU A 614 21.70 31.09 -16.34
CA GLU A 614 22.57 29.90 -16.31
C GLU A 614 23.98 30.18 -15.75
N PRO A 615 24.68 31.28 -16.10
CA PRO A 615 25.97 31.62 -15.49
C PRO A 615 25.90 31.78 -13.97
N ARG A 616 24.77 32.26 -13.43
CA ARG A 616 24.57 32.47 -11.99
C ARG A 616 24.34 31.14 -11.25
N LEU A 617 23.67 30.18 -11.89
CA LEU A 617 23.59 28.81 -11.41
C LEU A 617 24.95 28.10 -11.45
N ALA A 618 25.74 28.33 -12.50
CA ALA A 618 27.09 27.79 -12.64
C ALA A 618 28.06 28.37 -11.59
N ALA A 619 27.93 29.66 -11.26
CA ALA A 619 28.76 30.34 -10.25
C ALA A 619 28.63 29.77 -8.84
N VAL A 620 27.60 28.97 -8.58
CA VAL A 620 27.36 28.28 -7.30
C VAL A 620 27.46 26.76 -7.40
N SER A 621 27.99 26.24 -8.52
CA SER A 621 28.07 24.80 -8.80
C SER A 621 26.72 24.08 -8.64
N ALA A 622 25.62 24.69 -9.09
CA ALA A 622 24.27 24.12 -8.91
C ALA A 622 24.16 22.68 -9.47
N GLY A 623 24.85 22.39 -10.57
CA GLY A 623 24.88 21.07 -11.21
C GLY A 623 25.53 19.94 -10.40
N GLU A 624 26.28 20.24 -9.34
CA GLU A 624 26.80 19.21 -8.42
C GLU A 624 25.73 18.73 -7.43
N ARG A 625 24.72 19.56 -7.16
CA ARG A 625 23.70 19.34 -6.12
C ARG A 625 22.30 19.09 -6.69
N PHE A 626 22.03 19.60 -7.89
CA PHE A 626 20.72 19.56 -8.52
C PHE A 626 20.82 18.96 -9.92
N VAL A 627 19.81 18.21 -10.31
CA VAL A 627 19.57 17.89 -11.72
C VAL A 627 18.93 19.12 -12.38
N ILE A 628 19.45 19.50 -13.54
CA ILE A 628 19.08 20.76 -14.22
C ILE A 628 18.28 20.46 -15.47
N ASP A 629 17.10 21.07 -15.54
CA ASP A 629 16.29 21.16 -16.75
C ASP A 629 16.46 22.56 -17.35
N THR A 630 16.68 22.64 -18.66
CA THR A 630 16.78 23.92 -19.38
C THR A 630 16.06 23.84 -20.72
N LYS A 631 16.08 24.94 -21.48
CA LYS A 631 15.26 25.10 -22.67
C LYS A 631 16.00 25.88 -23.74
N VAL A 632 15.84 25.46 -24.98
CA VAL A 632 16.37 26.18 -26.15
C VAL A 632 15.69 27.54 -26.30
N MET A 633 16.45 28.51 -26.79
CA MET A 633 15.92 29.82 -27.14
C MET A 633 14.83 29.68 -28.23
N SER A 634 13.61 30.18 -28.01
CA SER A 634 12.45 29.90 -28.89
C SER A 634 11.66 31.14 -29.37
N TRP A 635 12.14 32.37 -29.12
CA TRP A 635 11.39 33.61 -29.43
C TRP A 635 11.46 34.07 -30.90
N LYS A 636 12.36 33.50 -31.70
CA LYS A 636 12.57 33.93 -33.09
C LYS A 636 12.17 32.82 -34.05
N PRO A 637 11.69 33.16 -35.26
CA PRO A 637 11.49 32.19 -36.33
C PRO A 637 12.73 31.33 -36.56
N ALA A 638 12.52 30.06 -36.92
CA ALA A 638 13.56 29.11 -37.29
C ALA A 638 14.55 28.75 -36.15
N THR A 639 14.21 29.01 -34.89
CA THR A 639 15.07 28.68 -33.74
C THR A 639 15.03 27.20 -33.37
N HIS A 640 14.04 26.45 -33.84
CA HIS A 640 13.97 25.00 -33.65
C HIS A 640 14.63 24.22 -34.78
N ALA A 641 15.27 24.89 -35.73
CA ALA A 641 16.09 24.23 -36.76
C ALA A 641 17.17 23.37 -36.10
N LYS A 642 17.50 22.22 -36.71
CA LYS A 642 18.31 21.19 -36.04
C LYS A 642 19.63 21.72 -35.47
N ASN A 643 20.34 22.52 -36.26
CA ASN A 643 21.66 23.04 -35.87
C ASN A 643 21.57 24.10 -34.76
N GLU A 644 20.49 24.89 -34.72
CA GLU A 644 20.26 25.87 -33.67
C GLU A 644 19.98 25.17 -32.34
N VAL A 645 19.11 24.16 -32.32
CA VAL A 645 18.82 23.34 -31.13
C VAL A 645 20.10 22.71 -30.57
N LEU A 646 20.92 22.09 -31.43
CA LEU A 646 22.17 21.47 -31.00
C LEU A 646 23.18 22.50 -30.47
N SER A 647 23.27 23.67 -31.12
CA SER A 647 24.12 24.78 -30.67
C SER A 647 23.74 25.26 -29.27
N GLU A 648 22.43 25.45 -29.05
CA GLU A 648 21.86 25.88 -27.77
C GLU A 648 22.07 24.87 -26.63
N ILE A 649 21.93 23.57 -26.92
CA ILE A 649 22.23 22.50 -25.96
C ILE A 649 23.71 22.55 -25.55
N ASN A 650 24.63 22.66 -26.52
CA ASN A 650 26.07 22.73 -26.22
C ASN A 650 26.41 23.97 -25.39
N LEU A 651 25.82 25.11 -25.75
CA LEU A 651 26.03 26.36 -25.04
C LEU A 651 25.50 26.29 -23.59
N SER A 652 24.36 25.64 -23.36
CA SER A 652 23.80 25.44 -22.02
C SER A 652 24.68 24.51 -21.18
N LEU A 653 25.19 23.40 -21.75
CA LEU A 653 26.14 22.50 -21.07
C LEU A 653 27.42 23.23 -20.64
N GLU A 654 28.01 24.02 -21.55
CA GLU A 654 29.21 24.82 -21.29
C GLU A 654 28.95 25.87 -20.21
N THR A 655 27.85 26.61 -20.35
CA THR A 655 27.51 27.72 -19.45
C THR A 655 27.20 27.22 -18.04
N LEU A 656 26.38 26.16 -17.92
CA LEU A 656 26.02 25.54 -16.63
C LEU A 656 27.16 24.73 -16.02
N ARG A 657 28.20 24.41 -16.81
CA ARG A 657 29.34 23.56 -16.43
C ARG A 657 28.89 22.17 -15.97
N ILE A 658 27.93 21.58 -16.67
CA ILE A 658 27.40 20.25 -16.38
C ILE A 658 27.71 19.28 -17.52
N PRO A 659 27.96 17.99 -17.21
CA PRO A 659 28.27 17.01 -18.25
C PRO A 659 27.04 16.56 -19.04
N ARG A 660 25.83 16.76 -18.49
CA ARG A 660 24.56 16.33 -19.09
C ARG A 660 23.38 17.11 -18.52
N ILE A 661 22.48 17.57 -19.38
CA ILE A 661 21.19 18.17 -19.01
C ILE A 661 20.18 17.06 -18.68
N ASN A 662 19.34 17.27 -17.66
CA ASN A 662 18.33 16.28 -17.28
C ASN A 662 17.15 16.27 -18.26
N ILE A 663 16.51 17.43 -18.47
CA ILE A 663 15.48 17.62 -19.50
C ILE A 663 15.79 18.87 -20.32
N GLU A 664 15.87 18.73 -21.64
CA GLU A 664 15.91 19.86 -22.57
C GLU A 664 14.52 20.09 -23.16
N TYR A 665 14.00 21.32 -23.09
CA TYR A 665 12.69 21.66 -23.67
C TYR A 665 12.79 22.48 -24.95
N LEU A 666 11.89 22.19 -25.89
CA LEU A 666 11.40 23.18 -26.84
C LEU A 666 10.47 24.15 -26.07
N HIS A 667 10.91 25.39 -25.84
CA HIS A 667 10.29 26.29 -24.85
C HIS A 667 8.97 26.92 -25.33
N VAL A 668 8.96 27.49 -26.53
CA VAL A 668 7.79 28.15 -27.14
C VAL A 668 7.63 27.59 -28.55
N PRO A 669 6.40 27.38 -29.05
CA PRO A 669 6.19 26.85 -30.39
C PRO A 669 6.87 27.68 -31.49
N ASP A 670 7.82 27.06 -32.21
CA ASP A 670 8.32 27.54 -33.49
C ASP A 670 7.61 26.78 -34.62
N ARG A 671 6.60 27.44 -35.20
CA ARG A 671 5.78 26.89 -36.29
C ARG A 671 6.38 27.16 -37.68
N ASP A 672 7.47 27.93 -37.75
CA ASP A 672 8.18 28.20 -39.00
C ASP A 672 9.18 27.08 -39.34
N THR A 673 9.59 26.30 -38.33
CA THR A 673 10.44 25.11 -38.52
C THR A 673 9.61 23.85 -38.65
N PRO A 674 9.87 22.97 -39.65
CA PRO A 674 9.27 21.63 -39.69
C PRO A 674 9.58 20.82 -38.43
N PHE A 675 8.56 20.26 -37.76
CA PHE A 675 8.71 19.56 -36.48
C PHE A 675 9.67 18.35 -36.49
N GLU A 676 10.01 17.82 -37.65
CA GLU A 676 11.03 16.77 -37.78
C GLU A 676 12.45 17.24 -37.39
N GLU A 677 12.79 18.49 -37.73
CA GLU A 677 14.12 19.07 -37.45
C GLU A 677 14.47 19.04 -35.94
N PRO A 678 13.63 19.56 -35.03
CA PRO A 678 13.91 19.47 -33.60
C PRO A 678 13.83 18.03 -33.05
N CYS A 679 12.96 17.14 -33.57
CA CYS A 679 12.96 15.71 -33.17
C CYS A 679 14.31 15.05 -33.45
N LYS A 680 14.87 15.35 -34.62
CA LYS A 680 16.18 14.84 -35.05
C LYS A 680 17.32 15.42 -34.20
N ALA A 681 17.25 16.70 -33.85
CA ALA A 681 18.21 17.34 -32.95
C ALA A 681 18.20 16.73 -31.54
N MET A 682 17.00 16.58 -30.95
CA MET A 682 16.82 16.02 -29.61
C MET A 682 17.27 14.56 -29.55
N THR A 683 16.96 13.76 -30.58
CA THR A 683 17.43 12.37 -30.70
C THR A 683 18.95 12.30 -30.79
N GLN A 684 19.57 13.17 -31.59
CA GLN A 684 21.02 13.23 -31.67
C GLN A 684 21.64 13.60 -30.31
N ALA A 685 21.15 14.64 -29.65
CA ALA A 685 21.65 15.05 -28.33
C ALA A 685 21.46 13.96 -27.26
N TYR A 686 20.35 13.21 -27.32
CA TYR A 686 20.10 12.07 -26.43
C TYR A 686 21.13 10.95 -26.68
N ASN A 687 21.34 10.58 -27.94
CA ASN A 687 22.30 9.52 -28.31
C ASN A 687 23.75 9.89 -28.01
N GLU A 688 24.10 11.18 -28.10
CA GLU A 688 25.40 11.72 -27.68
C GLU A 688 25.55 11.82 -26.15
N GLY A 689 24.49 11.52 -25.38
CA GLY A 689 24.50 11.58 -23.92
C GLY A 689 24.45 13.00 -23.34
N LYS A 690 24.20 14.01 -24.16
CA LYS A 690 24.14 15.44 -23.78
C LYS A 690 22.89 15.79 -22.99
N ILE A 691 21.78 15.12 -23.30
CA ILE A 691 20.51 15.25 -22.58
C ILE A 691 20.05 13.87 -22.13
N LYS A 692 19.43 13.76 -20.95
CA LYS A 692 18.87 12.50 -20.45
C LYS A 692 17.45 12.26 -20.98
N ARG A 693 16.69 13.33 -21.16
CA ARG A 693 15.31 13.36 -21.66
C ARG A 693 15.11 14.66 -22.44
N TRP A 694 14.09 14.70 -23.29
CA TRP A 694 13.61 15.96 -23.84
C TRP A 694 12.11 16.12 -23.62
N GLY A 695 11.68 17.37 -23.66
CA GLY A 695 10.31 17.77 -23.50
C GLY A 695 9.91 18.90 -24.44
N ILE A 696 8.61 19.20 -24.41
CA ILE A 696 7.99 20.24 -25.22
C ILE A 696 7.12 21.11 -24.32
N SER A 697 7.00 22.39 -24.63
CA SER A 697 6.29 23.35 -23.79
C SER A 697 5.38 24.25 -24.59
N ASN A 698 4.16 24.46 -24.08
CA ASN A 698 3.15 25.38 -24.62
C ASN A 698 2.65 25.08 -26.05
N TYR A 699 2.82 23.86 -26.56
CA TYR A 699 2.24 23.38 -27.83
C TYR A 699 0.80 22.89 -27.67
N THR A 700 0.00 22.89 -28.73
CA THR A 700 -1.37 22.32 -28.68
C THR A 700 -1.33 20.79 -28.57
N ALA A 701 -2.44 20.19 -28.12
CA ALA A 701 -2.64 18.73 -28.10
C ALA A 701 -2.35 18.07 -29.46
N GLU A 702 -2.80 18.68 -30.56
CA GLU A 702 -2.57 18.19 -31.93
C GLU A 702 -1.08 18.24 -32.30
N GLU A 703 -0.39 19.32 -31.96
CA GLU A 703 1.06 19.46 -32.20
C GLU A 703 1.86 18.44 -31.38
N VAL A 704 1.48 18.19 -30.13
CA VAL A 704 2.08 17.14 -29.27
C VAL A 704 1.94 15.76 -29.91
N GLN A 705 0.74 15.42 -30.40
CA GLN A 705 0.54 14.16 -31.11
C GLN A 705 1.38 14.11 -32.39
N ARG A 706 1.50 15.23 -33.12
CA ARG A 706 2.35 15.29 -34.32
C ARG A 706 3.82 15.04 -34.01
N PHE A 707 4.35 15.56 -32.91
CA PHE A 707 5.72 15.25 -32.45
C PHE A 707 5.90 13.76 -32.17
N VAL A 708 4.93 13.13 -31.51
CA VAL A 708 4.93 11.69 -31.23
C VAL A 708 4.92 10.89 -32.54
N ASP A 709 4.03 11.22 -33.46
CA ASP A 709 3.88 10.51 -34.75
C ASP A 709 5.18 10.56 -35.55
N ILE A 710 5.79 11.75 -35.69
CA ILE A 710 7.07 11.92 -36.38
C ILE A 710 8.15 11.06 -35.72
N CYS A 711 8.18 11.01 -34.38
CA CYS A 711 9.17 10.20 -33.69
C CYS A 711 8.98 8.70 -33.92
N GLU A 712 7.74 8.23 -33.98
CA GLU A 712 7.42 6.83 -34.26
C GLU A 712 7.72 6.47 -35.73
N GLU A 713 7.33 7.32 -36.67
CA GLU A 713 7.57 7.15 -38.11
C GLU A 713 9.06 7.11 -38.45
N CYS A 714 9.86 7.98 -37.83
CA CYS A 714 11.29 8.11 -38.13
C CYS A 714 12.21 7.32 -37.17
N GLY A 715 11.66 6.65 -36.15
CA GLY A 715 12.45 5.94 -35.14
C GLY A 715 13.28 6.87 -34.23
N TYR A 716 12.81 8.09 -34.01
CA TYR A 716 13.41 9.07 -33.12
C TYR A 716 12.99 8.86 -31.66
N VAL A 717 13.75 9.43 -30.73
CA VAL A 717 13.43 9.40 -29.30
C VAL A 717 12.21 10.29 -29.05
N LYS A 718 11.14 9.73 -28.49
CA LYS A 718 9.90 10.48 -28.19
C LYS A 718 10.10 11.51 -27.08
N PRO A 719 9.35 12.64 -27.10
CA PRO A 719 9.32 13.55 -25.96
C PRO A 719 8.76 12.81 -24.74
N SER A 720 9.30 13.10 -23.57
CA SER A 720 8.96 12.38 -22.34
C SER A 720 8.41 13.29 -21.24
N VAL A 721 8.42 14.61 -21.47
CA VAL A 721 7.85 15.62 -20.58
C VAL A 721 7.12 16.68 -21.39
N TYR A 722 5.98 17.12 -20.90
CA TYR A 722 5.25 18.27 -21.39
C TYR A 722 5.15 19.31 -20.28
N GLN A 723 5.56 20.55 -20.54
CA GLN A 723 5.55 21.64 -19.54
C GLN A 723 4.60 22.76 -19.96
N VAL A 724 3.67 23.16 -19.10
CA VAL A 724 2.73 24.23 -19.40
C VAL A 724 2.13 24.91 -18.16
N GLN A 725 1.46 26.04 -18.37
CA GLN A 725 0.69 26.72 -17.35
C GLN A 725 -0.50 25.85 -16.91
N TYR A 726 -0.61 25.59 -15.61
CA TYR A 726 -1.72 24.82 -15.05
C TYR A 726 -2.01 25.23 -13.61
N ASN A 727 -3.27 25.53 -13.32
CA ASN A 727 -3.76 26.01 -12.02
C ASN A 727 -5.30 25.98 -12.03
N ALA A 728 -5.94 26.39 -10.92
CA ALA A 728 -7.39 26.35 -10.76
C ALA A 728 -8.18 27.17 -11.80
N VAL A 729 -7.52 28.04 -12.59
CA VAL A 729 -8.13 28.85 -13.65
C VAL A 729 -7.81 28.30 -15.05
N VAL A 730 -6.61 27.72 -15.23
CA VAL A 730 -6.13 27.22 -16.54
C VAL A 730 -6.12 25.70 -16.52
N ARG A 731 -7.22 25.10 -16.98
CA ARG A 731 -7.44 23.63 -16.96
C ARG A 731 -7.92 23.04 -18.29
N SER A 732 -7.98 23.85 -19.35
CA SER A 732 -8.44 23.43 -20.69
C SER A 732 -7.71 22.19 -21.24
N GLY A 733 -6.43 22.01 -20.87
CA GLY A 733 -5.64 20.83 -21.26
C GLY A 733 -6.13 19.51 -20.66
N GLU A 734 -6.93 19.52 -19.58
CA GLU A 734 -7.47 18.29 -18.97
C GLU A 734 -8.31 17.46 -19.95
N LYS A 735 -8.94 18.13 -20.92
CA LYS A 735 -9.86 17.51 -21.89
C LYS A 735 -9.14 16.85 -23.07
N ASP A 736 -8.15 17.53 -23.65
CA ASP A 736 -7.56 17.17 -24.95
C ASP A 736 -6.09 16.73 -24.83
N LEU A 737 -5.30 17.42 -24.03
CA LEU A 737 -3.87 17.19 -23.89
C LEU A 737 -3.57 16.01 -22.96
N PHE A 738 -4.16 15.96 -21.76
CA PHE A 738 -3.86 14.89 -20.78
C PHE A 738 -4.07 13.48 -21.36
N PRO A 739 -5.15 13.17 -22.10
CA PRO A 739 -5.31 11.87 -22.75
C PRO A 739 -4.14 11.49 -23.67
N ILE A 740 -3.64 12.44 -24.48
CA ILE A 740 -2.49 12.22 -25.38
C ILE A 740 -1.22 11.95 -24.59
N LEU A 741 -0.99 12.74 -23.54
CA LEU A 741 0.19 12.56 -22.67
C LEU A 741 0.17 11.21 -21.97
N ARG A 742 -0.98 10.80 -21.40
CA ARG A 742 -1.11 9.50 -20.72
C ARG A 742 -0.91 8.32 -21.66
N LYS A 743 -1.52 8.37 -22.85
CA LYS A 743 -1.36 7.34 -23.89
C LYS A 743 0.11 7.12 -24.26
N ASN A 744 0.91 8.20 -24.27
CA ASN A 744 2.29 8.17 -24.73
C ASN A 744 3.33 8.13 -23.61
N GLY A 745 2.91 8.04 -22.33
CA GLY A 745 3.82 8.01 -21.18
C GLY A 745 4.60 9.32 -20.98
N ILE A 746 4.02 10.46 -21.38
CA ILE A 746 4.64 11.78 -21.25
C ILE A 746 4.22 12.40 -19.91
N ALA A 747 5.20 12.77 -19.08
CA ALA A 747 4.95 13.39 -17.78
C ALA A 747 4.50 14.85 -17.93
N PHE A 748 3.63 15.35 -17.06
CA PHE A 748 3.13 16.73 -17.08
C PHE A 748 3.79 17.60 -16.00
N TYR A 749 4.40 18.71 -16.39
CA TYR A 749 5.06 19.66 -15.50
C TYR A 749 4.28 20.98 -15.46
N ALA A 750 3.60 21.25 -14.36
CA ALA A 750 2.76 22.43 -14.17
C ALA A 750 3.58 23.64 -13.70
N TYR A 751 3.60 24.73 -14.47
CA TYR A 751 4.09 26.02 -13.98
C TYR A 751 2.93 26.97 -13.63
N SER A 752 3.25 27.99 -12.81
CA SER A 752 2.28 28.96 -12.30
C SER A 752 1.10 28.33 -11.51
N PRO A 753 1.36 27.45 -10.52
CA PRO A 753 0.30 26.80 -9.73
C PRO A 753 -0.59 27.80 -8.97
N ALA A 754 -0.05 28.98 -8.64
CA ALA A 754 -0.78 30.06 -7.99
C ALA A 754 -1.34 31.14 -8.95
N ALA A 755 -1.44 30.85 -10.26
CA ALA A 755 -1.95 31.78 -11.28
C ALA A 755 -1.29 33.16 -11.22
N GLY A 756 0.05 33.20 -11.23
CA GLY A 756 0.80 34.46 -11.11
C GLY A 756 0.67 35.18 -9.75
N GLY A 757 0.08 34.55 -8.74
CA GLY A 757 -0.26 35.18 -7.46
C GLY A 757 -1.62 35.87 -7.47
N LEU A 758 -2.51 35.52 -8.40
CA LEU A 758 -3.90 35.99 -8.45
C LEU A 758 -4.60 35.77 -7.10
N PHE A 759 -4.54 34.54 -6.58
CA PHE A 759 -5.14 34.13 -5.30
C PHE A 759 -4.46 34.75 -4.07
N ALA A 760 -3.26 35.30 -4.22
CA ALA A 760 -2.57 36.08 -3.19
C ALA A 760 -2.98 37.57 -3.20
N GLY A 761 -3.77 38.01 -4.19
CA GLY A 761 -4.15 39.41 -4.36
C GLY A 761 -3.03 40.30 -4.91
N ASN A 762 -1.97 39.72 -5.51
CA ASN A 762 -0.81 40.49 -5.98
C ASN A 762 -1.16 41.54 -7.05
N HIS A 763 -2.23 41.30 -7.82
CA HIS A 763 -2.74 42.24 -8.81
C HIS A 763 -3.35 43.52 -8.18
N LYS A 764 -3.79 43.46 -6.92
CA LYS A 764 -4.35 44.62 -6.20
C LYS A 764 -3.26 45.62 -5.79
N ASN A 765 -2.02 45.12 -5.62
CA ASN A 765 -0.86 45.90 -5.20
C ASN A 765 0.34 45.60 -6.12
N ALA A 766 0.20 45.92 -7.41
CA ALA A 766 1.25 45.69 -8.40
C ALA A 766 2.54 46.45 -8.04
N LYS A 767 3.65 45.73 -7.92
CA LYS A 767 4.99 46.31 -7.72
C LYS A 767 5.58 46.71 -9.07
N ALA A 768 6.25 47.86 -9.14
CA ALA A 768 7.00 48.29 -10.32
C ALA A 768 8.01 47.20 -10.75
N GLY A 769 8.07 46.91 -12.05
CA GLY A 769 8.89 45.81 -12.60
C GLY A 769 8.44 44.40 -12.18
N GLY A 770 7.20 44.26 -11.72
CA GLY A 770 6.60 42.99 -11.30
C GLY A 770 5.65 42.38 -12.35
N ARG A 771 5.25 41.13 -12.13
CA ARG A 771 4.36 40.36 -13.03
C ARG A 771 2.97 40.98 -13.26
N TRP A 772 2.55 41.93 -12.43
CA TRP A 772 1.26 42.62 -12.55
C TRP A 772 1.42 44.11 -12.89
N ASP A 773 2.64 44.56 -13.18
CA ASP A 773 2.92 45.94 -13.57
C ASP A 773 2.49 46.17 -15.02
N ARG A 774 1.38 46.89 -15.21
CA ARG A 774 0.83 47.18 -16.55
C ARG A 774 1.69 48.15 -17.36
N SER A 775 2.72 48.76 -16.78
CA SER A 775 3.65 49.61 -17.53
C SER A 775 4.66 48.81 -18.37
N ILE A 776 4.76 47.49 -18.15
CA ILE A 776 5.62 46.59 -18.92
C ILE A 776 4.77 45.55 -19.67
N SER A 777 5.24 45.14 -20.86
CA SER A 777 4.51 44.22 -21.75
C SER A 777 4.10 42.91 -21.08
N SER A 778 4.98 42.33 -20.25
CA SER A 778 4.67 41.09 -19.52
C SER A 778 3.53 41.25 -18.51
N GLY A 779 3.42 42.40 -17.84
CA GLY A 779 2.33 42.66 -16.91
C GLY A 779 1.01 42.97 -17.60
N GLU A 780 1.05 43.57 -18.79
CA GLU A 780 -0.14 43.75 -19.64
C GLU A 780 -0.71 42.38 -20.09
N VAL A 781 0.15 41.44 -20.49
CA VAL A 781 -0.27 40.06 -20.83
C VAL A 781 -0.95 39.37 -19.64
N TYR A 782 -0.35 39.40 -18.45
CA TYR A 782 -0.96 38.78 -17.26
C TYR A 782 -2.28 39.45 -16.86
N ALA A 783 -2.38 40.77 -16.99
CA ALA A 783 -3.62 41.50 -16.73
C ALA A 783 -4.74 41.07 -17.69
N ASN A 784 -4.46 40.96 -18.99
CA ASN A 784 -5.44 40.55 -20.00
C ASN A 784 -5.87 39.09 -19.86
N LEU A 785 -4.98 38.23 -19.38
CA LEU A 785 -5.29 36.82 -19.12
C LEU A 785 -6.19 36.66 -17.88
N TYR A 786 -5.83 37.28 -16.75
CA TYR A 786 -6.42 36.95 -15.46
C TYR A 786 -7.42 37.95 -14.87
N LEU A 787 -7.38 39.22 -15.25
CA LEU A 787 -8.22 40.27 -14.64
C LEU A 787 -9.57 40.46 -15.36
N ARG A 788 -10.08 39.38 -15.96
CA ARG A 788 -11.40 39.35 -16.57
C ARG A 788 -12.48 39.35 -15.48
N PRO A 789 -13.61 40.06 -15.68
CA PRO A 789 -14.66 40.14 -14.65
C PRO A 789 -15.18 38.78 -14.16
N SER A 790 -15.33 37.81 -15.08
CA SER A 790 -15.75 36.43 -14.77
C SER A 790 -14.77 35.74 -13.82
N ILE A 791 -13.49 35.74 -14.16
CA ILE A 791 -12.40 35.13 -13.36
C ILE A 791 -12.28 35.79 -11.99
N MET A 792 -12.38 37.11 -11.93
CA MET A 792 -12.29 37.87 -10.69
C MET A 792 -13.46 37.55 -9.74
N ALA A 793 -14.69 37.53 -10.26
CA ALA A 793 -15.88 37.20 -9.47
C ALA A 793 -15.85 35.75 -8.96
N ALA A 794 -15.51 34.79 -9.82
CA ALA A 794 -15.42 33.38 -9.45
C ALA A 794 -14.32 33.14 -8.38
N THR A 795 -13.15 33.78 -8.56
CA THR A 795 -12.05 33.69 -7.60
C THR A 795 -12.42 34.30 -6.25
N GLU A 796 -13.12 35.44 -6.21
CA GLU A 796 -13.50 36.09 -4.95
C GLU A 796 -14.46 35.22 -4.10
N LYS A 797 -15.41 34.53 -4.73
CA LYS A 797 -16.28 33.54 -4.05
C LYS A 797 -15.47 32.40 -3.42
N ALA A 798 -14.48 31.88 -4.15
CA ALA A 798 -13.61 30.82 -3.66
C ALA A 798 -12.76 31.28 -2.46
N LEU A 799 -12.23 32.51 -2.54
CA LEU A 799 -11.46 33.13 -1.46
C LEU A 799 -12.29 33.41 -0.21
N GLU A 800 -13.56 33.82 -0.37
CA GLU A 800 -14.46 34.01 0.76
C GLU A 800 -14.67 32.70 1.53
N THR A 801 -14.88 31.60 0.81
CA THR A 801 -15.04 30.26 1.42
C THR A 801 -13.77 29.85 2.16
N ALA A 802 -12.60 30.03 1.54
CA ALA A 802 -11.31 29.73 2.18
C ALA A 802 -11.04 30.58 3.44
N SER A 803 -11.45 31.84 3.43
CA SER A 803 -11.25 32.75 4.56
C SER A 803 -11.98 32.30 5.83
N ARG A 804 -13.15 31.65 5.69
CA ARG A 804 -13.90 31.07 6.82
C ARG A 804 -13.13 29.95 7.54
N HIS A 805 -12.17 29.33 6.85
CA HIS A 805 -11.27 28.32 7.40
C HIS A 805 -9.92 28.90 7.84
N GLY A 806 -9.71 30.21 7.76
CA GLY A 806 -8.43 30.85 8.05
C GLY A 806 -7.32 30.48 7.07
N ILE A 807 -7.66 30.03 5.86
CA ILE A 807 -6.68 29.62 4.84
C ILE A 807 -6.48 30.77 3.84
N ALA A 808 -5.23 31.22 3.69
CA ALA A 808 -4.90 32.25 2.72
C ALA A 808 -5.09 31.74 1.28
N GLY A 809 -5.60 32.59 0.38
CA GLY A 809 -5.86 32.22 -1.01
C GLY A 809 -4.64 31.67 -1.76
N HIS A 810 -3.45 32.20 -1.48
CA HIS A 810 -2.20 31.65 -2.03
C HIS A 810 -1.96 30.19 -1.63
N ALA A 811 -2.26 29.84 -0.37
CA ALA A 811 -2.18 28.47 0.13
C ALA A 811 -3.26 27.58 -0.51
N VAL A 812 -4.47 28.12 -0.76
CA VAL A 812 -5.53 27.41 -1.49
C VAL A 812 -5.05 27.01 -2.89
N ALA A 813 -4.50 27.96 -3.65
CA ALA A 813 -4.06 27.67 -5.01
C ALA A 813 -2.96 26.61 -5.06
N LEU A 814 -1.92 26.75 -4.23
CA LEU A 814 -0.81 25.80 -4.18
C LEU A 814 -1.26 24.40 -3.72
N ARG A 815 -2.08 24.33 -2.66
CA ARG A 815 -2.57 23.05 -2.12
C ARG A 815 -3.56 22.38 -3.07
N TRP A 816 -4.40 23.15 -3.77
CA TRP A 816 -5.27 22.60 -4.79
C TRP A 816 -4.45 21.98 -5.92
N THR A 817 -3.47 22.70 -6.48
CA THR A 817 -2.64 22.14 -7.56
C THR A 817 -1.89 20.88 -7.11
N ALA A 818 -1.38 20.85 -5.88
CA ALA A 818 -0.61 19.70 -5.39
C ALA A 818 -1.45 18.49 -4.96
N HIS A 819 -2.65 18.69 -4.40
CA HIS A 819 -3.41 17.62 -3.74
C HIS A 819 -4.77 17.30 -4.36
N HIS A 820 -5.31 18.18 -5.21
CA HIS A 820 -6.69 18.07 -5.72
C HIS A 820 -6.80 18.15 -7.24
N SER A 821 -5.74 18.59 -7.92
CA SER A 821 -5.71 18.64 -9.38
C SER A 821 -5.55 17.26 -10.01
N VAL A 822 -5.64 17.17 -11.35
CA VAL A 822 -5.47 15.89 -12.07
C VAL A 822 -4.01 15.38 -12.11
N LEU A 823 -3.07 16.14 -11.55
CA LEU A 823 -1.65 15.77 -11.51
C LEU A 823 -1.42 14.55 -10.62
N SER A 824 -0.54 13.65 -11.05
CA SER A 824 -0.22 12.43 -10.31
C SER A 824 1.25 12.04 -10.43
N SER A 825 1.87 11.75 -9.28
CA SER A 825 3.25 11.24 -9.21
C SER A 825 3.40 9.88 -9.91
N LYS A 826 2.30 9.12 -10.08
CA LYS A 826 2.27 7.86 -10.87
C LYS A 826 2.71 8.06 -12.32
N HIS A 827 2.43 9.24 -12.89
CA HIS A 827 2.81 9.58 -14.28
C HIS A 827 4.11 10.38 -14.36
N GLY A 828 4.80 10.56 -13.23
CA GLY A 828 5.99 11.41 -13.14
C GLY A 828 5.68 12.91 -13.20
N ASP A 829 4.42 13.31 -12.98
CA ASP A 829 4.03 14.72 -13.01
C ASP A 829 4.74 15.52 -11.91
N SER A 830 4.94 16.81 -12.15
CA SER A 830 5.65 17.70 -11.24
C SER A 830 5.05 19.11 -11.22
N ILE A 831 5.29 19.84 -10.13
CA ILE A 831 4.90 21.25 -10.00
C ILE A 831 6.15 22.11 -9.91
N ILE A 832 6.24 23.10 -10.80
CA ILE A 832 7.31 24.09 -10.80
C ILE A 832 6.88 25.24 -9.89
N ILE A 833 7.62 25.40 -8.79
CA ILE A 833 7.41 26.49 -7.84
C ILE A 833 8.53 27.52 -7.97
N GLY A 834 8.13 28.79 -8.06
CA GLY A 834 9.05 29.93 -8.03
C GLY A 834 8.70 30.86 -6.88
N ALA A 835 9.65 31.67 -6.45
CA ALA A 835 9.46 32.65 -5.39
C ALA A 835 10.37 33.85 -5.61
N SER A 836 9.92 35.01 -5.13
CA SER A 836 10.63 36.30 -5.23
C SER A 836 11.52 36.61 -4.03
N SER A 837 11.51 35.74 -3.02
CA SER A 837 12.37 35.79 -1.84
C SER A 837 12.56 34.39 -1.24
N VAL A 838 13.60 34.21 -0.43
CA VAL A 838 13.88 32.96 0.30
C VAL A 838 12.69 32.58 1.21
N ASN A 839 12.16 33.52 1.98
CA ASN A 839 11.02 33.29 2.87
C ASN A 839 9.75 32.90 2.11
N GLN A 840 9.53 33.48 0.92
CA GLN A 840 8.40 33.08 0.09
C GLN A 840 8.57 31.64 -0.44
N LEU A 841 9.79 31.22 -0.79
CA LEU A 841 10.03 29.84 -1.22
C LEU A 841 9.73 28.86 -0.08
N GLU A 842 10.23 29.14 1.12
CA GLU A 842 9.97 28.35 2.32
C GLU A 842 8.47 28.29 2.61
N SER A 843 7.79 29.44 2.63
CA SER A 843 6.35 29.51 2.82
C SER A 843 5.55 28.77 1.73
N ASN A 844 5.98 28.80 0.47
CA ASN A 844 5.31 28.07 -0.60
C ASN A 844 5.41 26.55 -0.38
N ILE A 845 6.59 26.06 0.01
CA ILE A 845 6.81 24.65 0.31
C ILE A 845 5.97 24.25 1.53
N ASP A 846 5.99 25.05 2.59
CA ASP A 846 5.20 24.80 3.79
C ASP A 846 3.70 24.74 3.49
N MET A 847 3.19 25.65 2.67
CA MET A 847 1.79 25.63 2.24
C MET A 847 1.43 24.34 1.51
N ILE A 848 2.28 23.87 0.59
CA ILE A 848 2.05 22.61 -0.13
C ILE A 848 2.10 21.43 0.85
N GLU A 849 3.05 21.43 1.78
CA GLU A 849 3.27 20.33 2.74
C GLU A 849 2.25 20.29 3.89
N GLN A 850 1.43 21.34 4.06
CA GLN A 850 0.26 21.34 4.96
C GLN A 850 -0.85 20.37 4.53
N GLY A 851 -0.76 19.76 3.35
CA GLY A 851 -1.68 18.70 2.91
C GLY A 851 -2.98 19.21 2.26
N PRO A 852 -3.99 18.35 2.10
CA PRO A 852 -5.20 18.67 1.34
C PRO A 852 -6.05 19.77 2.00
N LEU A 853 -6.81 20.51 1.19
CA LEU A 853 -7.75 21.55 1.64
C LEU A 853 -9.05 20.95 2.20
N PRO A 854 -9.79 21.67 3.07
CA PRO A 854 -11.15 21.31 3.46
C PRO A 854 -12.08 21.14 2.25
N HIS A 855 -13.03 20.21 2.31
CA HIS A 855 -13.86 19.82 1.16
C HIS A 855 -14.66 20.99 0.55
N ASP A 856 -15.22 21.87 1.37
CA ASP A 856 -15.95 23.04 0.88
C ASP A 856 -15.03 24.08 0.23
N VAL A 857 -13.78 24.19 0.69
CA VAL A 857 -12.75 25.01 0.02
C VAL A 857 -12.34 24.39 -1.32
N VAL A 858 -12.22 23.05 -1.40
CA VAL A 858 -11.95 22.33 -2.66
C VAL A 858 -13.09 22.56 -3.66
N ALA A 859 -14.34 22.35 -3.24
CA ALA A 859 -15.49 22.57 -4.09
C ALA A 859 -15.57 24.03 -4.58
N ALA A 860 -15.27 25.00 -3.71
CA ALA A 860 -15.28 26.41 -4.08
C ALA A 860 -14.18 26.80 -5.07
N ILE A 861 -12.97 26.23 -4.94
CA ILE A 861 -11.88 26.49 -5.89
C ILE A 861 -12.07 25.74 -7.22
N GLU A 862 -12.67 24.54 -7.21
CA GLU A 862 -13.02 23.81 -8.44
C GLU A 862 -14.13 24.51 -9.23
N ALA A 863 -15.12 25.07 -8.53
CA ALA A 863 -16.20 25.86 -9.13
C ALA A 863 -15.67 27.07 -9.92
N VAL A 864 -14.46 27.57 -9.62
CA VAL A 864 -13.86 28.67 -10.40
C VAL A 864 -13.74 28.29 -11.87
N TYR A 865 -13.22 27.10 -12.17
CA TYR A 865 -13.09 26.65 -13.55
C TYR A 865 -14.44 26.23 -14.15
N GLU A 866 -15.34 25.65 -13.36
CA GLU A 866 -16.69 25.32 -13.84
C GLU A 866 -17.49 26.56 -14.26
N GLU A 867 -17.30 27.69 -13.58
CA GLU A 867 -17.95 28.96 -13.91
C GLU A 867 -17.35 29.65 -15.15
N ILE A 868 -16.03 29.60 -15.35
CA ILE A 868 -15.34 30.34 -16.43
C ILE A 868 -15.05 29.49 -17.68
N GLY A 869 -14.99 28.16 -17.56
CA GLY A 869 -14.63 27.25 -18.64
C GLY A 869 -13.24 27.52 -19.25
N ASP A 870 -13.14 27.37 -20.57
CA ASP A 870 -11.87 27.43 -21.33
C ASP A 870 -11.43 28.85 -21.71
N GLU A 871 -11.76 29.85 -20.88
CA GLU A 871 -11.48 31.27 -21.15
C GLU A 871 -9.99 31.58 -21.35
N ILE A 872 -9.10 30.81 -20.72
CA ILE A 872 -7.64 30.92 -20.87
C ILE A 872 -7.11 29.63 -21.52
N PRO A 873 -6.48 29.71 -22.72
CA PRO A 873 -5.82 28.56 -23.31
C PRO A 873 -4.56 28.19 -22.52
N TYR A 874 -4.25 26.90 -22.46
CA TYR A 874 -2.99 26.43 -21.85
C TYR A 874 -1.77 26.68 -22.77
N HIS A 875 -1.96 26.75 -24.09
CA HIS A 875 -0.89 26.87 -25.08
C HIS A 875 -0.69 28.31 -25.58
N PHE A 876 0.40 28.54 -26.33
CA PHE A 876 0.74 29.83 -26.95
C PHE A 876 0.47 29.88 -28.46
#